data_AF-A0A814RRS6-F1
#
_entry.id   AF-A0A814RRS6-F1
#
_cell.length_a   1.000
_cell.length_b   1.000
_cell.length_c   1.000
_cell.angle_alpha   90.00
_cell.angle_beta   90.00
_cell.angle_gamma   90.00
#
_symmetry.space_group_name_H-M   'P 1'
#
loop_
_entity.id
_entity.type
_entity.pdbx_description
1 polymer ?
#
loop_
_entity_poly.entity_id
_entity_poly.type
_entity_poly.pdbx_seq_one_letter_code
_entity_poly.pdbx_strand_id
1 'polypeptide(L)'
;MVTIGRPNLWLILIIIGQVSELTLFFFDTLAVSYNQPKFCSNVSWNQNATIFANSSTIGTTPYSIFINTDNTVYALNRIHNQIQMWLNDSMNLTRTISGGFSNSWSLFVTTNGDIYVDNTNTSSSVDKWALNSNSSVPVMYVSSACYSLFVDINDTLYCSINALHQVVTKSLNSVSNMTTIVAGTGCPGSISNMLYNPRGIFVNTNLDLYIADYTNNRIQLYQSGQLTGTTVTGVTSVNITYILVVTTYYPYVTGPFLIIASGLHNVILERLNSSSIIRSKYSSELTADSQIYARTLCIKAQYYYEAIQVNVIKDGSYTILSKSRIDTYGYIYKNSFNPFNALVNLMAYNDHSCANDQFRLTVNLEVGIKYILVVTTEAAGNTGAFEIIVSGPTNASLERINKTHDKCVIGGPCNSQVKGIGLTLDDILRYEINSTMTLYNQPLTVKISVALTMIMFVLGLINGILSIFTFQNESLRKVGCGIYLLASSITSLLTISMFTIKSWFVILTQMNSSISLSVLRGGCISIEPLLKTFLYFDTWLNACVAIERAMHVYKGVNFNKEKSKCCALRIIFILPFFITATVIHEPLHRDIFEYNVTTSKDPTKIIERYTWCVVKYSHSVQDFNTAVLFIHLIGPFIANLFSALFIIFGTARRRSLAQTNQSYTEHIRKQLHEHKQLLVSPAILLILSMPRLIISLLSGCVIVSDNIWLYLSAYFISFIPSILIFIIFVIPSKLYRKAFKDSFKTWQRRTRNWINS
;
A
#
# COMPACT_ATOMS: atom_id res chain seq x y z
N MET A 1 -56.90 -1.22 9.40
CA MET A 1 -56.29 -1.48 10.71
C MET A 1 -55.06 -2.34 10.48
N VAL A 2 -53.87 -1.72 10.43
CA VAL A 2 -52.56 -2.40 10.37
C VAL A 2 -51.67 -1.64 11.34
N THR A 3 -51.15 -2.36 12.32
CA THR A 3 -50.43 -1.87 13.50
C THR A 3 -49.05 -1.34 13.15
N ILE A 4 -48.70 -0.22 13.78
CA ILE A 4 -47.42 0.48 13.71
C ILE A 4 -46.38 -0.26 14.56
N GLY A 5 -45.30 -0.73 13.94
CA GLY A 5 -44.11 -1.26 14.60
C GLY A 5 -43.07 -0.16 14.87
N ARG A 6 -42.50 -0.18 16.08
CA ARG A 6 -41.56 0.80 16.66
C ARG A 6 -40.22 0.93 15.89
N PRO A 7 -39.52 2.08 15.98
CA PRO A 7 -38.21 2.27 15.37
C PRO A 7 -37.09 1.53 16.12
N ASN A 8 -36.14 1.00 15.34
CA ASN A 8 -35.01 0.17 15.78
C ASN A 8 -34.03 0.89 16.71
N LEU A 9 -34.10 0.56 18.00
CA LEU A 9 -33.14 0.89 19.05
C LEU A 9 -31.75 0.20 18.84
N TRP A 10 -31.67 -0.75 17.91
CA TRP A 10 -30.49 -1.57 17.64
C TRP A 10 -29.32 -0.81 16.99
N LEU A 11 -29.58 0.23 16.20
CA LEU A 11 -28.50 1.01 15.56
C LEU A 11 -27.75 1.92 16.56
N ILE A 12 -28.40 2.33 17.66
CA ILE A 12 -27.79 3.18 18.69
C ILE A 12 -26.90 2.35 19.63
N LEU A 13 -27.26 1.08 19.87
CA LEU A 13 -26.47 0.15 20.69
C LEU A 13 -25.15 -0.29 20.01
N ILE A 14 -25.11 -0.36 18.68
CA ILE A 14 -23.89 -0.66 17.92
C ILE A 14 -22.88 0.51 18.02
N ILE A 15 -23.39 1.75 18.03
CA ILE A 15 -22.54 2.95 18.16
C ILE A 15 -21.99 3.11 19.58
N ILE A 16 -22.74 2.69 20.62
CA ILE A 16 -22.26 2.72 22.00
C ILE A 16 -21.28 1.56 22.29
N GLY A 17 -21.44 0.41 21.64
CA GLY A 17 -20.52 -0.74 21.76
C GLY A 17 -19.10 -0.44 21.28
N GLN A 18 -18.94 0.29 20.17
CA GLN A 18 -17.63 0.67 19.62
C GLN A 18 -16.88 1.73 20.43
N VAL A 19 -17.57 2.46 21.33
CA VAL A 19 -16.92 3.45 22.21
C VAL A 19 -16.36 2.79 23.48
N SER A 20 -16.85 1.61 23.87
CA SER A 20 -16.36 0.90 25.05
C SER A 20 -15.00 0.20 24.82
N GLU A 21 -14.70 -0.26 23.60
CA GLU A 21 -13.39 -0.83 23.24
C GLU A 21 -12.26 0.23 23.23
N LEU A 22 -12.60 1.51 23.11
CA LEU A 22 -11.62 2.60 23.10
C LEU A 22 -11.12 3.00 24.51
N THR A 23 -11.80 2.55 25.57
CA THR A 23 -11.46 2.90 26.97
C THR A 23 -10.66 1.82 27.71
N LEU A 24 -10.57 0.61 27.15
CA LEU A 24 -9.74 -0.48 27.69
C LEU A 24 -8.29 -0.49 27.16
N PHE A 25 -7.96 0.35 26.17
CA PHE A 25 -6.61 0.49 25.64
C PHE A 25 -5.69 1.47 26.42
N PHE A 26 -6.18 2.08 27.51
CA PHE A 26 -5.44 3.11 28.25
C PHE A 26 -4.78 2.66 29.56
N PHE A 27 -4.84 1.36 29.90
CA PHE A 27 -4.15 0.81 31.07
C PHE A 27 -3.50 -0.53 30.75
N ASP A 28 -2.56 -0.53 29.81
CA ASP A 28 -1.45 -1.48 29.87
C ASP A 28 -0.17 -0.73 30.26
N THR A 29 0.42 -1.26 31.30
CA THR A 29 1.50 -0.74 32.11
C THR A 29 2.74 -0.32 31.31
N LEU A 30 3.30 0.83 31.69
CA LEU A 30 4.61 1.35 31.29
C LEU A 30 5.74 0.33 31.59
N ALA A 31 6.00 -0.59 30.67
CA ALA A 31 7.28 -1.29 30.61
C ALA A 31 8.27 -0.37 29.88
N VAL A 32 8.98 0.47 30.63
CA VAL A 32 10.10 1.25 30.07
C VAL A 32 11.21 0.26 29.73
N SER A 33 11.49 0.09 28.44
CA SER A 33 12.52 -0.82 27.96
C SER A 33 13.91 -0.27 28.33
N TYR A 34 14.79 -1.17 28.82
CA TYR A 34 16.17 -0.85 29.15
C TYR A 34 16.91 -0.38 27.88
N ASN A 35 17.50 0.83 27.92
CA ASN A 35 18.20 1.49 26.81
C ASN A 35 17.35 1.90 25.58
N GLN A 36 16.05 2.14 25.72
CA GLN A 36 15.26 2.73 24.63
C GLN A 36 15.51 4.25 24.48
N PRO A 37 15.86 4.76 23.28
CA PRO A 37 15.73 6.19 23.01
C PRO A 37 14.25 6.60 23.09
N LYS A 38 13.97 7.74 23.72
CA LYS A 38 12.59 8.24 23.88
C LYS A 38 12.04 8.68 22.52
N PHE A 39 11.23 7.85 21.89
CA PHE A 39 10.51 8.22 20.67
C PHE A 39 9.24 9.00 21.01
N CYS A 40 9.03 10.14 20.34
CA CYS A 40 7.75 10.86 20.39
C CYS A 40 6.65 10.04 19.71
N SER A 41 5.38 10.23 20.10
CA SER A 41 4.25 9.49 19.54
C SER A 41 4.01 9.71 18.03
N ASN A 42 4.61 10.75 17.44
CA ASN A 42 4.47 11.13 16.02
C ASN A 42 5.81 11.07 15.26
N VAL A 43 6.71 10.15 15.59
CA VAL A 43 7.98 10.00 14.84
C VAL A 43 7.70 9.39 13.47
N SER A 44 8.13 10.07 12.41
CA SER A 44 8.16 9.55 11.05
C SER A 44 9.60 9.38 10.59
N TRP A 45 9.86 8.31 9.84
CA TRP A 45 11.16 8.08 9.22
C TRP A 45 11.36 9.05 8.05
N ASN A 46 12.42 9.83 8.09
CA ASN A 46 12.86 10.58 6.91
C ASN A 46 13.39 9.58 5.87
N GLN A 47 12.87 9.64 4.64
CA GLN A 47 13.31 8.76 3.54
C GLN A 47 14.74 9.09 3.08
N ASN A 48 15.23 10.30 3.34
CA ASN A 48 16.61 10.68 3.12
C ASN A 48 17.40 10.50 4.41
N ALA A 49 18.34 9.56 4.42
CA ALA A 49 19.28 9.40 5.52
C ALA A 49 20.26 10.58 5.55
N THR A 50 20.48 11.16 6.74
CA THR A 50 21.54 12.14 6.95
C THR A 50 22.88 11.42 7.03
N ILE A 51 23.81 11.77 6.15
CA ILE A 51 25.18 11.25 6.18
C ILE A 51 26.03 12.20 7.03
N PHE A 52 26.39 11.78 8.23
CA PHE A 52 27.28 12.53 9.13
C PHE A 52 28.65 11.85 9.37
N ALA A 53 28.83 10.64 8.84
CA ALA A 53 30.09 9.90 8.86
C ALA A 53 30.31 9.19 7.52
N ASN A 54 31.55 9.17 7.04
CA ASN A 54 31.93 8.51 5.79
C ASN A 54 33.17 7.63 6.00
N SER A 55 33.71 7.08 4.91
CA SER A 55 34.89 6.20 4.98
C SER A 55 36.13 6.85 5.59
N SER A 56 36.26 8.18 5.54
CA SER A 56 37.37 8.90 6.19
C SER A 56 37.17 9.03 7.71
N THR A 57 35.93 9.10 8.17
CA THR A 57 35.60 9.18 9.59
C THR A 57 35.58 7.79 10.21
N ILE A 58 34.70 6.88 9.78
CA ILE A 58 34.45 5.57 10.44
C ILE A 58 35.18 4.39 9.79
N GLY A 59 35.89 4.61 8.69
CA GLY A 59 36.53 3.54 7.90
C GLY A 59 35.58 2.85 6.92
N THR A 60 36.07 1.81 6.25
CA THR A 60 35.34 1.11 5.17
C THR A 60 34.48 -0.06 5.64
N THR A 61 34.57 -0.45 6.92
CA THR A 61 33.87 -1.62 7.49
C THR A 61 33.27 -1.33 8.88
N PRO A 62 32.22 -0.48 8.97
CA PRO A 62 31.56 -0.21 10.25
C PRO A 62 30.66 -1.39 10.65
N TYR A 63 31.09 -2.17 11.65
CA TYR A 63 30.36 -3.37 12.10
C TYR A 63 29.38 -3.14 13.26
N SER A 64 29.56 -2.06 14.03
CA SER A 64 28.75 -1.79 15.22
C SER A 64 28.47 -0.31 15.38
N ILE A 65 27.21 -0.02 15.74
CA ILE A 65 26.69 1.29 16.11
C ILE A 65 25.83 1.12 17.37
N PHE A 66 25.88 2.10 18.26
CA PHE A 66 25.00 2.17 19.42
C PHE A 66 24.48 3.60 19.59
N ILE A 67 23.25 3.73 20.06
CA ILE A 67 22.63 5.03 20.37
C ILE A 67 22.11 4.94 21.80
N ASN A 68 22.60 5.82 22.68
CA ASN A 68 22.16 5.84 24.07
C ASN A 68 20.87 6.67 24.26
N THR A 69 20.37 6.73 25.49
CA THR A 69 19.16 7.47 25.86
C THR A 69 19.25 8.99 25.66
N ASP A 70 20.47 9.52 25.57
CA ASP A 70 20.75 10.94 25.30
C ASP A 70 20.93 11.23 23.81
N ASN A 71 20.54 10.30 22.92
CA ASN A 71 20.73 10.34 21.46
C ASN A 71 22.19 10.53 21.04
N THR A 72 23.15 10.14 21.87
CA THR A 72 24.57 10.12 21.51
C THR A 72 24.84 8.87 20.69
N VAL A 73 25.44 9.05 19.52
CA VAL A 73 25.80 7.98 18.59
C VAL A 73 27.23 7.55 18.85
N TYR A 74 27.44 6.24 18.99
CA TYR A 74 28.73 5.60 19.14
C TYR A 74 28.96 4.66 17.96
N ALA A 75 30.13 4.72 17.33
CA ALA A 75 30.51 3.80 16.26
C ALA A 75 31.97 3.36 16.40
N LEU A 76 32.27 2.14 15.96
CA LEU A 76 33.64 1.62 15.92
C LEU A 76 34.30 1.94 14.57
N ASN A 77 35.49 2.52 14.63
CA ASN A 77 36.44 2.57 13.52
C ASN A 77 37.46 1.44 13.70
N ARG A 78 37.28 0.36 12.94
CA ARG A 78 38.14 -0.85 13.01
C ARG A 78 39.53 -0.66 12.43
N ILE A 79 39.69 0.27 11.50
CA ILE A 79 40.99 0.51 10.84
C ILE A 79 41.96 1.18 11.81
N HIS A 80 41.47 2.19 12.53
CA HIS A 80 42.27 2.97 13.47
C HIS A 80 42.12 2.53 14.93
N ASN A 81 41.30 1.50 15.20
CA ASN A 81 40.99 1.02 16.55
C ASN A 81 40.50 2.14 17.47
N GLN A 82 39.44 2.84 17.04
CA GLN A 82 38.88 3.99 17.74
C GLN A 82 37.38 3.86 17.93
N ILE A 83 36.88 4.39 19.04
CA ILE A 83 35.44 4.62 19.26
C ILE A 83 35.17 6.08 18.92
N GLN A 84 34.22 6.31 18.03
CA GLN A 84 33.82 7.63 17.59
C GLN A 84 32.45 7.98 18.16
N MET A 85 32.33 9.22 18.65
CA MET A 85 31.15 9.72 19.36
C MET A 85 30.62 11.00 18.73
N TRP A 86 29.31 11.05 18.51
CA TRP A 86 28.57 12.24 18.09
C TRP A 86 27.48 12.52 19.11
N LEU A 87 27.51 13.70 19.73
CA LEU A 87 26.43 14.14 20.62
C LEU A 87 25.15 14.40 19.82
N ASN A 88 24.02 14.43 20.53
CA ASN A 88 22.71 14.70 19.94
C ASN A 88 22.73 15.93 19.02
N ASP A 89 22.16 15.78 17.83
CA ASP A 89 22.07 16.80 16.77
C ASP A 89 23.42 17.36 16.24
N SER A 90 24.57 16.77 16.61
CA SER A 90 25.88 17.17 16.07
C SER A 90 26.21 16.42 14.78
N MET A 91 26.44 17.15 13.69
CA MET A 91 26.99 16.56 12.45
C MET A 91 28.53 16.42 12.48
N ASN A 92 29.19 17.00 13.46
CA ASN A 92 30.65 16.93 13.62
C ASN A 92 31.03 15.88 14.67
N LEU A 93 32.12 15.15 14.39
CA LEU A 93 32.74 14.22 15.34
C LEU A 93 33.07 14.96 16.63
N THR A 94 32.48 14.54 17.74
CA THR A 94 32.58 15.27 19.01
C THR A 94 33.73 14.77 19.88
N ARG A 95 33.91 13.45 19.95
CA ARG A 95 34.97 12.82 20.75
C ARG A 95 35.45 11.54 20.08
N THR A 96 36.75 11.31 20.15
CA THR A 96 37.39 10.06 19.75
C THR A 96 38.04 9.44 20.97
N ILE A 97 37.71 8.18 21.26
CA ILE A 97 38.40 7.37 22.26
C ILE A 97 39.35 6.46 21.50
N SER A 98 40.64 6.67 21.71
CA SER A 98 41.70 5.79 21.18
C SER A 98 42.23 4.95 22.32
N GLY A 99 42.42 3.64 22.10
CA GLY A 99 43.17 2.84 23.05
C GLY A 99 43.07 1.35 22.81
N GLY A 100 44.20 0.65 22.89
CA GLY A 100 44.37 -0.74 23.38
C GLY A 100 43.63 -1.92 22.71
N PHE A 101 42.59 -1.69 21.91
CA PHE A 101 41.83 -2.75 21.26
C PHE A 101 42.21 -2.96 19.80
N SER A 102 42.00 -4.18 19.31
CA SER A 102 42.21 -4.51 17.91
C SER A 102 41.06 -5.33 17.35
N ASN A 103 40.68 -5.02 16.11
CA ASN A 103 39.79 -5.84 15.28
C ASN A 103 38.39 -6.11 15.90
N SER A 104 37.90 -5.16 16.71
CA SER A 104 36.62 -5.19 17.42
C SER A 104 35.39 -5.33 16.51
N TRP A 105 34.40 -6.13 16.93
CA TRP A 105 33.16 -6.39 16.18
C TRP A 105 31.92 -5.74 16.79
N SER A 106 31.92 -5.50 18.10
CA SER A 106 30.74 -5.02 18.81
C SER A 106 31.10 -4.03 19.93
N LEU A 107 30.20 -3.08 20.17
CA LEU A 107 30.24 -2.15 21.28
C LEU A 107 28.86 -2.11 21.97
N PHE A 108 28.84 -1.82 23.27
CA PHE A 108 27.61 -1.57 24.04
C PHE A 108 27.84 -0.44 25.04
N VAL A 109 26.85 0.44 25.22
CA VAL A 109 26.91 1.52 26.22
C VAL A 109 25.78 1.36 27.23
N THR A 110 26.12 1.35 28.51
CA THR A 110 25.14 1.24 29.60
C THR A 110 24.46 2.59 29.90
N THR A 111 23.38 2.58 30.68
CA THR A 111 22.68 3.80 31.13
C THR A 111 23.57 4.74 31.95
N ASN A 112 24.58 4.21 32.65
CA ASN A 112 25.57 4.99 33.38
C ASN A 112 26.68 5.55 32.47
N GLY A 113 26.64 5.26 31.17
CA GLY A 113 27.58 5.76 30.17
C GLY A 113 28.91 4.99 30.08
N ASP A 114 29.03 3.85 30.76
CA ASP A 114 30.18 2.96 30.60
C ASP A 114 30.10 2.26 29.24
N ILE A 115 31.23 2.22 28.52
CA ILE A 115 31.36 1.66 27.18
C ILE A 115 32.09 0.33 27.25
N TYR A 116 31.50 -0.71 26.69
CA TYR A 116 32.05 -2.05 26.60
C TYR A 116 32.39 -2.36 25.15
N VAL A 117 33.61 -2.80 24.88
CA VAL A 117 34.09 -3.09 23.52
C VAL A 117 34.81 -4.42 23.49
N ASP A 118 34.50 -5.22 22.48
CA ASP A 118 35.22 -6.44 22.12
C ASP A 118 36.67 -6.11 21.72
N ASN A 119 37.65 -6.78 22.30
CA ASN A 119 39.06 -6.61 22.02
C ASN A 119 39.68 -7.95 21.64
N THR A 120 40.05 -8.13 20.37
CA THR A 120 40.51 -9.43 19.84
C THR A 120 42.03 -9.56 19.79
N ASN A 121 42.74 -9.01 20.78
CA ASN A 121 44.19 -9.16 20.90
C ASN A 121 44.59 -10.59 21.35
N THR A 122 45.89 -10.82 21.67
CA THR A 122 46.45 -12.15 22.04
C THR A 122 45.68 -12.92 23.11
N SER A 123 44.95 -12.23 24.00
CA SER A 123 43.90 -12.78 24.85
C SER A 123 42.60 -12.03 24.54
N SER A 124 41.68 -12.62 23.78
CA SER A 124 40.42 -11.94 23.46
C SER A 124 39.68 -11.55 24.74
N SER A 125 39.32 -10.28 24.89
CA SER A 125 38.67 -9.72 26.08
C SER A 125 37.54 -8.78 25.69
N VAL A 126 36.66 -8.50 26.63
CA VAL A 126 35.77 -7.34 26.57
C VAL A 126 36.32 -6.31 27.53
N ASP A 127 36.62 -5.13 27.01
CA ASP A 127 37.24 -4.03 27.72
C ASP A 127 36.19 -2.97 28.06
N LYS A 128 36.26 -2.42 29.28
CA LYS A 128 35.38 -1.36 29.77
C LYS A 128 36.10 -0.02 29.81
N TRP A 129 35.49 1.02 29.25
CA TRP A 129 35.85 2.42 29.41
C TRP A 129 34.80 3.12 30.26
N ALA A 130 35.23 3.67 31.39
CA ALA A 130 34.39 4.59 32.16
C ALA A 130 34.27 5.94 31.44
N LEU A 131 33.14 6.64 31.62
CA LEU A 131 32.75 7.87 30.91
C LEU A 131 33.86 8.97 30.85
N ASN A 132 34.80 8.96 31.80
CA ASN A 132 35.89 9.94 31.95
C ASN A 132 37.30 9.33 31.99
N SER A 133 37.45 8.03 31.72
CA SER A 133 38.76 7.37 31.71
C SER A 133 39.36 7.36 30.29
N ASN A 134 40.67 7.61 30.19
CA ASN A 134 41.43 7.43 28.94
C ASN A 134 42.01 6.02 28.81
N SER A 135 41.83 5.16 29.81
CA SER A 135 42.28 3.76 29.80
C SER A 135 41.11 2.80 29.96
N SER A 136 41.17 1.67 29.26
CA SER A 136 40.29 0.53 29.50
C SER A 136 40.78 -0.36 30.63
N VAL A 137 39.84 -1.11 31.19
CA VAL A 137 40.12 -2.28 32.03
C VAL A 137 39.44 -3.50 31.39
N PRO A 138 40.13 -4.64 31.22
CA PRO A 138 39.49 -5.87 30.76
C PRO A 138 38.52 -6.37 31.82
N VAL A 139 37.24 -6.50 31.45
CA VAL A 139 36.17 -6.92 32.36
C VAL A 139 35.65 -8.32 32.05
N MET A 140 36.00 -8.93 30.91
CA MET A 140 35.62 -10.31 30.59
C MET A 140 36.69 -10.90 29.68
N TYR A 141 37.16 -12.12 29.97
CA TYR A 141 38.05 -12.84 29.05
C TYR A 141 37.24 -13.86 28.27
N VAL A 142 37.39 -13.86 26.96
CA VAL A 142 36.64 -14.70 26.03
C VAL A 142 37.60 -15.47 25.14
N SER A 143 37.17 -16.63 24.65
CA SER A 143 38.03 -17.50 23.84
C SER A 143 38.06 -17.10 22.35
N SER A 144 37.21 -16.16 21.92
CA SER A 144 37.17 -15.61 20.56
C SER A 144 36.34 -14.31 20.55
N ALA A 145 36.25 -13.66 19.38
CA ALA A 145 35.60 -12.36 19.19
C ALA A 145 34.11 -12.36 19.57
N CYS A 146 33.66 -11.29 20.22
CA CYS A 146 32.26 -11.08 20.53
C CYS A 146 31.56 -10.36 19.37
N TYR A 147 30.73 -11.09 18.62
CA TYR A 147 30.00 -10.54 17.47
C TYR A 147 28.85 -9.62 17.88
N SER A 148 28.35 -9.78 19.09
CA SER A 148 27.37 -8.89 19.71
C SER A 148 27.60 -8.87 21.22
N LEU A 149 27.62 -7.67 21.79
CA LEU A 149 27.66 -7.41 23.22
C LEU A 149 26.30 -6.87 23.69
N PHE A 150 25.91 -7.24 24.90
CA PHE A 150 24.73 -6.70 25.57
C PHE A 150 24.96 -6.70 27.07
N VAL A 151 24.56 -5.65 27.79
CA VAL A 151 24.52 -5.65 29.26
C VAL A 151 23.06 -5.54 29.69
N ASP A 152 22.59 -6.42 30.57
CA ASP A 152 21.21 -6.40 31.04
C ASP A 152 20.98 -5.45 32.23
N ILE A 153 19.74 -5.41 32.74
CA ILE A 153 19.33 -4.59 33.90
C ILE A 153 20.00 -5.01 35.22
N ASN A 154 20.62 -6.20 35.27
CA ASN A 154 21.29 -6.76 36.45
C ASN A 154 22.82 -6.65 36.35
N ASP A 155 23.33 -5.83 35.43
CA ASP A 155 24.76 -5.68 35.13
C ASP A 155 25.42 -7.02 34.75
N THR A 156 24.71 -7.87 34.01
CA THR A 156 25.27 -9.07 33.39
C THR A 156 25.67 -8.77 31.95
N LEU A 157 26.95 -8.96 31.64
CA LEU A 157 27.50 -8.79 30.30
C LEU A 157 27.37 -10.10 29.51
N TYR A 158 26.74 -10.02 28.35
CA TYR A 158 26.55 -11.10 27.38
C TYR A 158 27.45 -10.89 26.17
N CYS A 159 27.99 -11.98 25.65
CA CYS A 159 28.80 -12.00 24.43
C CYS A 159 28.39 -13.21 23.57
N SER A 160 28.03 -12.94 22.31
CA SER A 160 27.85 -13.99 21.30
C SER A 160 29.18 -14.31 20.61
N ILE A 161 29.59 -15.57 20.71
CA ILE A 161 30.83 -16.06 20.11
C ILE A 161 30.45 -16.92 18.91
N ASN A 162 30.57 -16.36 17.70
CA ASN A 162 30.12 -17.06 16.49
C ASN A 162 30.92 -18.35 16.25
N ALA A 163 32.24 -18.29 16.42
CA ALA A 163 33.20 -19.35 16.12
C ALA A 163 33.07 -20.55 17.05
N LEU A 164 32.50 -20.34 18.24
CA LEU A 164 32.20 -21.37 19.23
C LEU A 164 30.70 -21.66 19.33
N HIS A 165 29.88 -21.10 18.44
CA HIS A 165 28.44 -21.40 18.37
C HIS A 165 27.71 -21.29 19.72
N GLN A 166 28.06 -20.29 20.53
CA GLN A 166 27.55 -20.14 21.89
C GLN A 166 27.42 -18.67 22.30
N VAL A 167 26.63 -18.44 23.34
CA VAL A 167 26.54 -17.16 24.05
C VAL A 167 27.03 -17.38 25.47
N VAL A 168 27.95 -16.53 25.90
CA VAL A 168 28.55 -16.56 27.23
C VAL A 168 28.20 -15.29 28.00
N THR A 169 28.16 -15.41 29.33
CA THR A 169 27.89 -14.27 30.22
C THR A 169 28.91 -14.16 31.34
N LYS A 170 29.03 -12.94 31.87
CA LYS A 170 29.72 -12.63 33.11
C LYS A 170 28.94 -11.56 33.87
N SER A 171 28.67 -11.80 35.15
CA SER A 171 28.18 -10.74 36.05
C SER A 171 29.29 -9.73 36.31
N LEU A 172 29.03 -8.45 36.05
CA LEU A 172 29.97 -7.36 36.29
C LEU A 172 30.17 -7.06 37.78
N ASN A 173 29.26 -7.55 38.63
CA ASN A 173 29.36 -7.46 40.10
C ASN A 173 30.26 -8.56 40.71
N SER A 174 30.69 -9.54 39.92
CA SER A 174 31.56 -10.63 40.37
C SER A 174 33.04 -10.31 40.14
N VAL A 175 33.87 -10.63 41.15
CA VAL A 175 35.34 -10.54 41.06
C VAL A 175 35.92 -11.66 40.17
N SER A 176 35.16 -12.72 39.92
CA SER A 176 35.59 -13.82 39.05
C SER A 176 35.57 -13.39 37.58
N ASN A 177 36.65 -13.73 36.86
CA ASN A 177 36.75 -13.52 35.40
C ASN A 177 36.22 -14.69 34.57
N MET A 178 35.69 -15.74 35.22
CA MET A 178 35.14 -16.89 34.52
C MET A 178 33.80 -16.54 33.87
N THR A 179 33.66 -16.97 32.62
CA THR A 179 32.42 -16.83 31.85
C THR A 179 31.56 -18.08 32.03
N THR A 180 30.25 -17.90 31.91
CA THR A 180 29.28 -19.00 31.95
C THR A 180 28.58 -19.12 30.61
N ILE A 181 28.48 -20.33 30.07
CA ILE A 181 27.72 -20.57 28.83
C ILE A 181 26.24 -20.56 29.18
N VAL A 182 25.47 -19.70 28.53
CA VAL A 182 24.03 -19.56 28.76
C VAL A 182 23.18 -20.03 27.58
N ALA A 183 23.77 -20.16 26.39
CA ALA A 183 23.11 -20.71 25.22
C ALA A 183 24.12 -21.29 24.23
N GLY A 184 23.72 -22.34 23.50
CA GLY A 184 24.61 -23.10 22.61
C GLY A 184 25.48 -24.11 23.37
N THR A 185 26.04 -25.06 22.64
CA THR A 185 26.80 -26.19 23.22
C THR A 185 28.29 -26.17 22.88
N GLY A 186 28.79 -25.13 22.21
CA GLY A 186 30.14 -25.13 21.64
C GLY A 186 30.22 -25.74 20.23
N CYS A 187 29.20 -26.51 19.82
CA CYS A 187 29.14 -27.19 18.53
C CYS A 187 28.02 -26.61 17.63
N PRO A 188 28.23 -26.58 16.30
CA PRO A 188 27.20 -26.10 15.39
C PRO A 188 26.06 -27.11 15.32
N GLY A 189 24.82 -26.63 15.40
CA GLY A 189 23.64 -27.49 15.27
C GLY A 189 22.33 -26.73 15.28
N SER A 190 21.24 -27.41 14.92
CA SER A 190 19.89 -26.82 14.77
C SER A 190 18.89 -27.27 15.84
N ILE A 191 19.31 -28.06 16.82
CA ILE A 191 18.46 -28.49 17.96
C ILE A 191 18.23 -27.28 18.90
N SER A 192 17.20 -27.34 19.75
CA SER A 192 16.78 -26.23 20.64
C SER A 192 17.90 -25.67 21.52
N ASN A 193 18.81 -26.51 22.01
CA ASN A 193 19.95 -26.07 22.83
C ASN A 193 21.23 -25.79 22.03
N MET A 194 21.21 -25.95 20.70
CA MET A 194 22.36 -25.71 19.81
C MET A 194 22.15 -24.43 19.00
N LEU A 195 23.26 -23.82 18.59
CA LEU A 195 23.28 -22.65 17.72
C LEU A 195 24.25 -22.92 16.57
N TYR A 196 24.16 -22.14 15.49
CA TYR A 196 25.11 -22.15 14.39
C TYR A 196 25.45 -20.72 13.97
N ASN A 197 26.67 -20.31 14.34
CA ASN A 197 27.21 -18.95 14.16
C ASN A 197 26.30 -17.84 14.73
N PRO A 198 25.94 -17.86 16.02
CA PRO A 198 25.09 -16.81 16.59
C PRO A 198 25.73 -15.43 16.43
N ARG A 199 24.93 -14.42 16.08
CA ARG A 199 25.37 -13.03 15.90
C ARG A 199 24.65 -12.10 16.87
N GLY A 200 23.68 -11.31 16.41
CA GLY A 200 22.97 -10.35 17.24
C GLY A 200 22.29 -11.02 18.44
N ILE A 201 22.41 -10.40 19.61
CA ILE A 201 21.72 -10.82 20.83
C ILE A 201 20.96 -9.65 21.45
N PHE A 202 19.88 -9.96 22.15
CA PHE A 202 19.11 -9.00 22.92
C PHE A 202 18.53 -9.67 24.16
N VAL A 203 18.56 -8.99 25.30
CA VAL A 203 17.94 -9.48 26.55
C VAL A 203 16.83 -8.53 26.94
N ASN A 204 15.63 -9.07 27.16
CA ASN A 204 14.46 -8.27 27.54
C ASN A 204 14.46 -7.97 29.07
N THR A 205 13.48 -7.20 29.54
CA THR A 205 13.33 -6.87 30.97
C THR A 205 12.97 -8.06 31.87
N ASN A 206 12.50 -9.17 31.28
CA ASN A 206 12.27 -10.43 32.00
C ASN A 206 13.52 -11.32 32.04
N LEU A 207 14.66 -10.82 31.54
CA LEU A 207 15.93 -11.55 31.40
C LEU A 207 15.85 -12.75 30.43
N ASP A 208 14.93 -12.72 29.48
CA ASP A 208 14.90 -13.69 28.39
C ASP A 208 15.87 -13.26 27.28
N LEU A 209 16.67 -14.22 26.82
CA LEU A 209 17.72 -14.02 25.83
C LEU A 209 17.23 -14.40 24.42
N TYR A 210 17.22 -13.42 23.53
CA TYR A 210 16.97 -13.59 22.11
C TYR A 210 18.28 -13.64 21.35
N ILE A 211 18.42 -14.63 20.48
CA ILE A 211 19.66 -14.90 19.74
C ILE A 211 19.33 -15.03 18.26
N ALA A 212 19.99 -14.22 17.44
CA ALA A 212 20.03 -14.42 16.00
C ALA A 212 20.97 -15.60 15.68
N ASP A 213 20.38 -16.79 15.57
CA ASP A 213 21.04 -18.02 15.16
C ASP A 213 21.24 -18.00 13.64
N TYR A 214 22.24 -17.20 13.24
CA TYR A 214 22.40 -16.64 11.91
C TYR A 214 22.45 -17.69 10.81
N THR A 215 23.24 -18.76 10.97
CA THR A 215 23.37 -19.76 9.90
C THR A 215 22.19 -20.72 9.86
N ASN A 216 21.48 -20.92 10.98
CA ASN A 216 20.22 -21.67 10.99
C ASN A 216 19.01 -20.85 10.53
N ASN A 217 19.20 -19.59 10.11
CA ASN A 217 18.13 -18.71 9.63
C ASN A 217 16.95 -18.59 10.62
N ARG A 218 17.25 -18.53 11.92
CA ARG A 218 16.23 -18.50 12.98
C ARG A 218 16.60 -17.56 14.13
N ILE A 219 15.59 -17.17 14.89
CA ILE A 219 15.73 -16.49 16.17
C ILE A 219 15.34 -17.46 17.28
N GLN A 220 16.27 -17.69 18.21
CA GLN A 220 16.04 -18.51 19.38
C GLN A 220 15.75 -17.63 20.61
N LEU A 221 14.75 -18.02 21.38
CA LEU A 221 14.40 -17.46 22.68
C LEU A 221 14.76 -18.45 23.77
N TYR A 222 15.74 -18.09 24.60
CA TYR A 222 16.08 -18.79 25.82
C TYR A 222 15.42 -18.04 26.97
N GLN A 223 14.41 -18.63 27.60
CA GLN A 223 13.81 -18.02 28.79
C GLN A 223 14.84 -17.98 29.92
N SER A 224 14.72 -17.01 30.83
CA SER A 224 15.69 -16.85 31.92
C SER A 224 15.93 -18.17 32.67
N GLY A 225 17.21 -18.56 32.77
CA GLY A 225 17.65 -19.81 33.43
C GLY A 225 17.47 -21.10 32.62
N GLN A 226 16.87 -21.07 31.43
CA GLN A 226 16.74 -22.24 30.56
C GLN A 226 17.94 -22.42 29.63
N LEU A 227 18.35 -23.67 29.41
CA LEU A 227 19.45 -24.05 28.50
C LEU A 227 18.96 -24.52 27.12
N THR A 228 17.65 -24.48 26.88
CA THR A 228 17.02 -24.88 25.61
C THR A 228 16.24 -23.70 25.06
N GLY A 229 16.54 -23.32 23.83
CA GLY A 229 15.84 -22.26 23.12
C GLY A 229 14.55 -22.73 22.48
N THR A 230 13.60 -21.81 22.37
CA THR A 230 12.40 -21.94 21.55
C THR A 230 12.56 -21.08 20.31
N THR A 231 12.25 -21.64 19.14
CA THR A 231 12.28 -20.86 17.90
C THR A 231 11.10 -19.92 17.87
N VAL A 232 11.35 -18.61 18.00
CA VAL A 232 10.29 -17.60 17.92
C VAL A 232 9.99 -17.19 16.48
N THR A 233 10.97 -17.33 15.58
CA THR A 233 10.79 -17.14 14.14
C THR A 233 11.96 -17.78 13.37
N GLY A 234 11.73 -18.13 12.10
CA GLY A 234 12.68 -18.84 11.25
C GLY A 234 12.48 -20.35 11.21
N VAL A 235 13.16 -21.02 10.28
CA VAL A 235 12.89 -22.42 9.94
C VAL A 235 13.68 -23.35 10.87
N THR A 236 13.00 -24.19 11.64
CA THR A 236 13.63 -25.31 12.36
C THR A 236 13.25 -26.65 11.78
N SER A 237 14.21 -27.32 11.15
CA SER A 237 14.12 -28.74 10.85
C SER A 237 14.64 -29.55 12.05
N VAL A 238 13.74 -29.92 12.96
CA VAL A 238 14.03 -30.93 13.99
C VAL A 238 13.57 -32.28 13.45
N ASN A 239 14.46 -33.27 13.49
CA ASN A 239 14.41 -34.60 12.86
C ASN A 239 14.68 -34.62 11.35
N ILE A 240 15.97 -34.67 11.01
CA ILE A 240 16.43 -34.94 9.65
C ILE A 240 16.75 -36.43 9.54
N THR A 241 15.91 -37.16 8.81
CA THR A 241 16.22 -38.52 8.36
C THR A 241 17.12 -38.44 7.14
N TYR A 242 18.32 -39.02 7.21
CA TYR A 242 19.23 -39.11 6.06
C TYR A 242 19.03 -40.45 5.34
N ILE A 243 18.89 -40.41 4.02
CA ILE A 243 18.84 -41.62 3.18
C ILE A 243 20.25 -41.90 2.68
N LEU A 244 20.87 -42.97 3.19
CA LEU A 244 22.14 -43.49 2.69
C LEU A 244 21.87 -44.51 1.57
N VAL A 245 22.38 -44.23 0.38
CA VAL A 245 22.32 -45.15 -0.77
C VAL A 245 23.70 -45.73 -1.01
N VAL A 246 23.82 -47.07 -0.95
CA VAL A 246 25.06 -47.80 -1.24
C VAL A 246 24.93 -48.47 -2.59
N THR A 247 25.85 -48.17 -3.51
CA THR A 247 25.89 -48.73 -4.87
C THR A 247 27.28 -49.26 -5.19
N THR A 248 27.37 -50.19 -6.14
CA THR A 248 28.66 -50.59 -6.71
C THR A 248 29.11 -49.59 -7.78
N TYR A 249 30.42 -49.37 -7.89
CA TYR A 249 31.00 -48.50 -8.94
C TYR A 249 30.85 -49.12 -10.34
N TYR A 250 30.96 -50.44 -10.43
CA TYR A 250 30.74 -51.21 -11.65
C TYR A 250 29.36 -51.89 -11.63
N PRO A 251 28.69 -51.99 -12.79
CA PRO A 251 27.39 -52.66 -12.87
C PRO A 251 27.53 -54.18 -12.62
N TYR A 252 26.47 -54.79 -12.08
CA TYR A 252 26.34 -56.25 -11.86
C TYR A 252 27.28 -56.89 -10.83
N VAL A 253 28.00 -56.09 -10.02
CA VAL A 253 28.82 -56.60 -8.92
C VAL A 253 27.95 -56.85 -7.69
N THR A 254 28.18 -57.97 -6.98
CA THR A 254 27.47 -58.31 -5.73
C THR A 254 28.47 -58.76 -4.66
N GLY A 255 28.20 -58.44 -3.39
CA GLY A 255 29.03 -58.81 -2.25
C GLY A 255 28.49 -58.23 -0.94
N PRO A 256 28.88 -58.79 0.21
CA PRO A 256 28.51 -58.24 1.51
C PRO A 256 29.24 -56.91 1.76
N PHE A 257 28.61 -56.02 2.54
CA PHE A 257 29.22 -54.77 2.98
C PHE A 257 28.82 -54.47 4.43
N LEU A 258 29.64 -53.69 5.12
CA LEU A 258 29.41 -53.23 6.50
C LEU A 258 29.42 -51.71 6.52
N ILE A 259 28.42 -51.09 7.16
CA ILE A 259 28.37 -49.65 7.40
C ILE A 259 28.51 -49.44 8.91
N ILE A 260 29.45 -48.58 9.29
CA ILE A 260 29.64 -48.13 10.66
C ILE A 260 29.37 -46.63 10.67
N ALA A 261 28.40 -46.20 11.48
CA ALA A 261 28.10 -44.79 11.69
C ALA A 261 28.40 -44.43 13.14
N SER A 262 29.15 -43.35 13.35
CA SER A 262 29.61 -42.92 14.67
C SER A 262 29.35 -41.43 14.84
N GLY A 263 28.80 -41.04 15.99
CA GLY A 263 28.48 -39.66 16.34
C GLY A 263 28.24 -39.50 17.84
N LEU A 264 28.05 -38.26 18.29
CA LEU A 264 27.83 -37.90 19.71
C LEU A 264 26.53 -38.48 20.31
N HIS A 265 25.60 -38.96 19.48
CA HIS A 265 24.37 -39.65 19.88
C HIS A 265 24.22 -40.94 19.06
N ASN A 266 23.36 -41.87 19.54
CA ASN A 266 23.05 -43.11 18.84
C ASN A 266 22.50 -42.83 17.43
N VAL A 267 23.25 -43.24 16.40
CA VAL A 267 22.79 -43.23 15.01
C VAL A 267 22.03 -44.53 14.77
N ILE A 268 20.72 -44.44 14.54
CA ILE A 268 19.88 -45.59 14.22
C ILE A 268 19.93 -45.80 12.70
N LEU A 269 20.46 -46.95 12.27
CA LEU A 269 20.47 -47.36 10.87
C LEU A 269 19.32 -48.35 10.63
N GLU A 270 18.26 -47.89 9.97
CA GLU A 270 17.14 -48.74 9.56
C GLU A 270 17.20 -49.02 8.06
N ARG A 271 17.01 -50.30 7.69
CA ARG A 271 16.88 -50.68 6.28
C ARG A 271 15.51 -50.23 5.77
N LEU A 272 15.50 -49.25 4.87
CA LEU A 272 14.28 -48.82 4.19
C LEU A 272 13.76 -49.95 3.29
N ASN A 273 12.65 -50.59 3.69
CA ASN A 273 11.93 -51.53 2.83
C ASN A 273 11.28 -50.73 1.69
N SER A 274 11.62 -51.05 0.44
CA SER A 274 11.14 -50.37 -0.76
C SER A 274 9.63 -50.49 -1.02
N SER A 275 8.86 -51.07 -0.09
CA SER A 275 7.41 -51.25 -0.17
C SER A 275 6.58 -50.12 0.46
N SER A 276 7.17 -49.15 1.17
CA SER A 276 6.42 -48.09 1.88
C SER A 276 6.53 -46.68 1.26
N ILE A 277 7.40 -46.46 0.27
CA ILE A 277 7.50 -45.16 -0.42
C ILE A 277 6.50 -45.16 -1.57
N ILE A 278 5.35 -44.55 -1.34
CA ILE A 278 4.33 -44.39 -2.37
C ILE A 278 4.73 -43.22 -3.26
N ARG A 279 4.64 -43.41 -4.59
CA ARG A 279 4.96 -42.40 -5.60
C ARG A 279 3.69 -41.88 -6.25
N SER A 280 3.49 -40.58 -6.18
CA SER A 280 2.47 -39.85 -6.93
C SER A 280 3.13 -39.16 -8.13
N LYS A 281 2.43 -39.14 -9.26
CA LYS A 281 2.92 -38.59 -10.52
C LYS A 281 2.00 -37.50 -11.03
N TYR A 282 2.59 -36.46 -11.61
CA TYR A 282 1.88 -35.38 -12.30
C TYR A 282 2.65 -35.02 -13.57
N SER A 283 1.97 -34.91 -14.70
CA SER A 283 2.61 -34.56 -15.96
C SER A 283 1.93 -33.35 -16.57
N SER A 284 2.73 -32.43 -17.09
CA SER A 284 2.27 -31.21 -17.75
C SER A 284 3.28 -30.70 -18.77
N GLU A 285 2.98 -29.57 -19.40
CA GLU A 285 3.81 -28.90 -20.38
C GLU A 285 3.76 -27.38 -20.18
N LEU A 286 4.93 -26.75 -20.15
CA LEU A 286 5.07 -25.29 -20.22
C LEU A 286 5.04 -24.88 -21.69
N THR A 287 4.05 -24.06 -22.06
CA THR A 287 3.82 -23.55 -23.41
C THR A 287 3.96 -22.02 -23.45
N ALA A 288 3.90 -21.42 -24.65
CA ALA A 288 3.90 -19.95 -24.80
C ALA A 288 2.70 -19.26 -24.12
N ASP A 289 1.61 -19.99 -23.88
CA ASP A 289 0.41 -19.51 -23.18
C ASP A 289 0.51 -19.69 -21.65
N SER A 290 1.59 -20.31 -21.16
CA SER A 290 1.82 -20.51 -19.73
C SER A 290 2.11 -19.18 -19.04
N GLN A 291 1.83 -19.11 -17.74
CA GLN A 291 1.99 -17.89 -16.97
C GLN A 291 3.47 -17.52 -16.83
N ILE A 292 3.77 -16.23 -16.72
CA ILE A 292 5.16 -15.75 -16.61
C ILE A 292 5.41 -15.06 -15.27
N TYR A 293 6.61 -15.24 -14.72
CA TYR A 293 7.05 -14.54 -13.51
C TYR A 293 8.55 -14.26 -13.51
N ALA A 294 9.01 -13.42 -12.58
CA ALA A 294 10.42 -13.11 -12.36
C ALA A 294 10.92 -13.79 -11.07
N ARG A 295 12.07 -14.48 -11.15
CA ARG A 295 12.63 -15.28 -10.04
C ARG A 295 13.37 -14.45 -9.00
N THR A 296 14.08 -13.41 -9.43
CA THR A 296 14.84 -12.47 -8.59
C THR A 296 14.23 -11.08 -8.64
N LEU A 297 14.55 -10.25 -7.64
CA LEU A 297 14.15 -8.85 -7.57
C LEU A 297 14.58 -8.10 -8.86
N CYS A 298 13.64 -8.03 -9.79
CA CYS A 298 13.60 -7.07 -10.90
C CYS A 298 14.65 -7.23 -11.98
N ILE A 299 14.93 -8.47 -12.40
CA ILE A 299 15.60 -8.75 -13.66
C ILE A 299 14.60 -9.39 -14.63
N LYS A 300 14.57 -8.85 -15.86
CA LYS A 300 13.59 -9.08 -16.93
C LYS A 300 13.69 -10.46 -17.60
N ALA A 301 14.08 -11.51 -16.87
CA ALA A 301 14.01 -12.87 -17.36
C ALA A 301 12.57 -13.38 -17.15
N GLN A 302 11.81 -13.50 -18.25
CA GLN A 302 10.42 -13.97 -18.23
C GLN A 302 10.40 -15.50 -18.26
N TYR A 303 10.10 -16.10 -17.11
CA TYR A 303 10.06 -17.54 -16.97
C TYR A 303 8.62 -18.04 -17.03
N TYR A 304 8.34 -18.93 -17.98
CA TYR A 304 7.09 -19.67 -17.95
C TYR A 304 7.04 -20.53 -16.69
N TYR A 305 5.87 -20.60 -16.06
CA TYR A 305 5.67 -21.38 -14.86
C TYR A 305 4.28 -22.00 -14.79
N GLU A 306 4.21 -23.07 -14.02
CA GLU A 306 2.96 -23.69 -13.60
C GLU A 306 2.94 -23.81 -12.07
N ALA A 307 1.85 -23.34 -11.46
CA ALA A 307 1.61 -23.50 -10.03
C ALA A 307 0.71 -24.73 -9.80
N ILE A 308 1.15 -25.62 -8.90
CA ILE A 308 0.51 -26.90 -8.59
C ILE A 308 0.28 -26.92 -7.09
N GLN A 309 -0.96 -27.08 -6.66
CA GLN A 309 -1.28 -27.31 -5.26
C GLN A 309 -0.88 -28.73 -4.88
N VAL A 310 -0.10 -28.86 -3.80
CA VAL A 310 0.33 -30.13 -3.24
C VAL A 310 -0.43 -30.34 -1.93
N ASN A 311 -1.27 -31.38 -1.87
CA ASN A 311 -1.95 -31.77 -0.63
C ASN A 311 -1.43 -33.13 -0.18
N VAL A 312 -1.19 -33.26 1.12
CA VAL A 312 -0.75 -34.51 1.75
C VAL A 312 -1.78 -34.98 2.77
N ILE A 313 -1.90 -36.29 2.91
CA ILE A 313 -2.85 -36.93 3.84
C ILE A 313 -2.18 -37.40 5.15
N LYS A 314 -0.86 -37.25 5.25
CA LYS A 314 -0.08 -37.57 6.45
C LYS A 314 1.08 -36.61 6.58
N ASP A 315 1.39 -36.21 7.81
CA ASP A 315 2.58 -35.42 8.10
C ASP A 315 3.84 -36.24 7.80
N GLY A 316 4.83 -35.62 7.18
CA GLY A 316 6.13 -36.26 7.00
C GLY A 316 6.99 -35.63 5.92
N SER A 317 8.13 -36.29 5.66
CA SER A 317 9.09 -35.87 4.64
C SER A 317 8.66 -36.37 3.27
N TYR A 318 8.47 -35.44 2.34
CA TYR A 318 8.17 -35.71 0.94
C TYR A 318 9.33 -35.24 0.06
N THR A 319 9.74 -36.08 -0.88
CA THR A 319 10.69 -35.75 -1.93
C THR A 319 9.94 -35.49 -3.23
N ILE A 320 10.11 -34.30 -3.80
CA ILE A 320 9.54 -33.86 -5.07
C ILE A 320 10.67 -33.80 -6.09
N LEU A 321 10.54 -34.54 -7.18
CA LEU A 321 11.54 -34.64 -8.25
C LEU A 321 10.90 -34.25 -9.58
N SER A 322 11.59 -33.47 -10.41
CA SER A 322 11.21 -33.32 -11.81
C SER A 322 11.93 -34.30 -12.72
N LYS A 323 11.27 -34.63 -13.83
CA LYS A 323 11.81 -35.38 -14.95
C LYS A 323 11.37 -34.72 -16.24
N SER A 324 12.33 -34.21 -17.00
CA SER A 324 12.10 -33.49 -18.24
C SER A 324 13.31 -33.58 -19.16
N ARG A 325 13.13 -33.18 -20.42
CA ARG A 325 14.22 -32.89 -21.38
C ARG A 325 14.67 -31.42 -21.33
N ILE A 326 13.90 -30.56 -20.67
CA ILE A 326 14.27 -29.17 -20.40
C ILE A 326 14.83 -29.07 -18.98
N ASP A 327 15.74 -28.12 -18.78
CA ASP A 327 16.30 -27.80 -17.47
C ASP A 327 15.20 -27.16 -16.61
N THR A 328 14.76 -27.88 -15.58
CA THR A 328 13.61 -27.49 -14.76
C THR A 328 14.03 -27.04 -13.37
N TYR A 329 13.35 -25.99 -12.90
CA TYR A 329 13.55 -25.36 -11.60
C TYR A 329 12.25 -25.46 -10.80
N GLY A 330 12.35 -25.92 -9.56
CA GLY A 330 11.21 -26.10 -8.65
C GLY A 330 11.30 -25.18 -7.45
N TYR A 331 10.17 -24.57 -7.09
CA TYR A 331 9.99 -23.76 -5.87
C TYR A 331 8.77 -24.26 -5.12
N ILE A 332 8.83 -24.41 -3.80
CA ILE A 332 7.66 -24.78 -2.99
C ILE A 332 7.37 -23.73 -1.93
N TYR A 333 6.10 -23.34 -1.83
CA TYR A 333 5.60 -22.26 -0.99
C TYR A 333 4.59 -22.78 0.03
N LYS A 334 4.57 -22.18 1.23
CA LYS A 334 3.52 -22.40 2.24
C LYS A 334 2.36 -21.42 2.01
N ASN A 335 1.12 -21.89 2.08
CA ASN A 335 -0.14 -21.14 1.93
C ASN A 335 -0.40 -20.52 0.55
N SER A 336 0.48 -19.64 0.07
CA SER A 336 0.27 -18.91 -1.18
C SER A 336 1.58 -18.53 -1.88
N PHE A 337 1.58 -18.67 -3.20
CA PHE A 337 2.61 -18.17 -4.10
C PHE A 337 2.19 -16.80 -4.66
N ASN A 338 3.13 -15.85 -4.66
CA ASN A 338 2.97 -14.54 -5.29
C ASN A 338 3.94 -14.39 -6.48
N PRO A 339 3.47 -14.39 -7.74
CA PRO A 339 4.34 -14.27 -8.91
C PRO A 339 5.04 -12.90 -9.04
N PHE A 340 4.59 -11.90 -8.27
CA PHE A 340 5.19 -10.56 -8.21
C PHE A 340 6.27 -10.44 -7.12
N ASN A 341 6.30 -11.38 -6.18
CA ASN A 341 7.35 -11.47 -5.18
C ASN A 341 7.55 -12.94 -4.80
N ALA A 342 8.32 -13.64 -5.64
CA ALA A 342 8.58 -15.07 -5.56
C ALA A 342 9.39 -15.50 -4.31
N LEU A 343 9.78 -14.56 -3.44
CA LEU A 343 10.44 -14.89 -2.17
C LEU A 343 9.45 -14.98 -1.00
N VAL A 344 8.24 -14.44 -1.14
CA VAL A 344 7.24 -14.44 -0.07
C VAL A 344 6.65 -15.85 0.09
N ASN A 345 6.66 -16.34 1.32
CA ASN A 345 6.23 -17.69 1.71
C ASN A 345 7.02 -18.85 1.06
N LEU A 346 8.16 -18.55 0.43
CA LEU A 346 9.03 -19.57 -0.16
C LEU A 346 9.62 -20.45 0.94
N MET A 347 9.45 -21.76 0.82
CA MET A 347 10.00 -22.74 1.79
C MET A 347 11.31 -23.34 1.30
N ALA A 348 11.35 -23.75 0.04
CA ALA A 348 12.52 -24.36 -0.56
C ALA A 348 12.48 -24.19 -2.09
N TYR A 349 13.66 -24.18 -2.71
CA TYR A 349 13.81 -24.16 -4.15
C TYR A 349 15.07 -24.92 -4.55
N ASN A 350 15.10 -25.44 -5.77
CA ASN A 350 16.26 -26.14 -6.32
C ASN A 350 16.15 -26.19 -7.85
N ASP A 351 17.31 -26.24 -8.51
CA ASP A 351 17.51 -26.44 -9.95
C ASP A 351 18.42 -27.62 -10.26
N HIS A 352 19.43 -27.90 -9.43
CA HIS A 352 20.45 -28.89 -9.70
C HIS A 352 20.54 -29.94 -8.61
N SER A 353 19.89 -31.08 -8.82
CA SER A 353 20.18 -32.29 -8.04
C SER A 353 20.99 -33.28 -8.89
N CYS A 354 22.32 -33.26 -8.73
CA CYS A 354 23.20 -34.33 -9.22
C CYS A 354 23.27 -34.49 -10.76
N ALA A 355 23.70 -33.43 -11.47
CA ALA A 355 24.19 -33.49 -12.87
C ALA A 355 23.21 -33.95 -13.97
N ASN A 356 21.90 -33.80 -13.76
CA ASN A 356 20.87 -34.13 -14.76
C ASN A 356 19.90 -32.96 -15.07
N ASP A 357 20.23 -31.75 -14.65
CA ASP A 357 19.47 -30.51 -14.89
C ASP A 357 17.98 -30.58 -14.44
N GLN A 358 17.69 -31.40 -13.43
CA GLN A 358 16.36 -31.53 -12.83
C GLN A 358 16.39 -31.19 -11.34
N PHE A 359 15.33 -30.52 -10.87
CA PHE A 359 15.20 -30.18 -9.48
C PHE A 359 14.78 -31.38 -8.62
N ARG A 360 15.33 -31.41 -7.40
CA ARG A 360 14.89 -32.30 -6.33
C ARG A 360 14.73 -31.52 -5.03
N LEU A 361 13.51 -31.47 -4.51
CA LEU A 361 13.17 -30.84 -3.24
C LEU A 361 12.86 -31.93 -2.22
N THR A 362 13.40 -31.81 -1.01
CA THR A 362 12.97 -32.65 0.12
C THR A 362 12.45 -31.71 1.20
N VAL A 363 11.15 -31.82 1.50
CA VAL A 363 10.44 -30.91 2.39
C VAL A 363 9.48 -31.67 3.30
N ASN A 364 9.30 -31.16 4.52
CA ASN A 364 8.30 -31.68 5.44
C ASN A 364 6.96 -30.99 5.16
N LEU A 365 5.93 -31.79 4.88
CA LEU A 365 4.57 -31.32 4.57
C LEU A 365 3.61 -31.79 5.67
N GLU A 366 2.70 -30.90 6.08
CA GLU A 366 1.70 -31.12 7.12
C GLU A 366 0.29 -31.23 6.52
N VAL A 367 -0.56 -32.07 7.12
CA VAL A 367 -1.97 -32.22 6.74
C VAL A 367 -2.75 -30.93 7.03
N GLY A 368 -3.61 -30.53 6.10
CA GLY A 368 -4.47 -29.35 6.26
C GLY A 368 -3.79 -28.03 5.92
N ILE A 369 -2.48 -28.02 5.61
CA ILE A 369 -1.77 -26.86 5.10
C ILE A 369 -1.75 -26.90 3.56
N LYS A 370 -2.04 -25.75 2.95
CA LYS A 370 -1.95 -25.58 1.50
C LYS A 370 -0.51 -25.34 1.09
N TYR A 371 0.07 -26.21 0.27
CA TYR A 371 1.39 -26.00 -0.33
C TYR A 371 1.26 -25.77 -1.83
N ILE A 372 2.11 -24.92 -2.38
CA ILE A 372 2.13 -24.60 -3.81
C ILE A 372 3.51 -24.89 -4.36
N LEU A 373 3.62 -25.88 -5.25
CA LEU A 373 4.80 -26.15 -6.05
C LEU A 373 4.72 -25.33 -7.34
N VAL A 374 5.74 -24.52 -7.60
CA VAL A 374 5.90 -23.78 -8.85
C VAL A 374 7.02 -24.45 -9.66
N VAL A 375 6.67 -24.92 -10.85
CA VAL A 375 7.61 -25.53 -11.81
C VAL A 375 7.89 -24.54 -12.94
N THR A 376 9.15 -24.36 -13.28
CA THR A 376 9.62 -23.40 -14.30
C THR A 376 10.96 -23.87 -14.90
N THR A 377 11.61 -23.10 -15.80
CA THR A 377 12.80 -23.50 -16.59
C THR A 377 14.05 -22.68 -16.32
N GLU A 378 15.25 -23.24 -16.22
CA GLU A 378 16.44 -22.45 -15.81
C GLU A 378 16.73 -21.23 -16.71
N ALA A 379 16.53 -21.37 -18.01
CA ALA A 379 16.56 -20.26 -18.96
C ALA A 379 15.17 -19.68 -19.23
N ALA A 380 15.10 -18.36 -19.39
CA ALA A 380 13.88 -17.64 -19.72
C ALA A 380 13.38 -17.99 -21.13
N GLY A 381 12.06 -18.04 -21.31
CA GLY A 381 11.43 -18.32 -22.61
C GLY A 381 11.44 -19.78 -23.06
N ASN A 382 12.01 -20.72 -22.27
CA ASN A 382 12.01 -22.14 -22.61
C ASN A 382 10.63 -22.77 -22.34
N THR A 383 10.21 -23.64 -23.25
CA THR A 383 8.95 -24.40 -23.21
C THR A 383 9.24 -25.89 -23.34
N GLY A 384 8.37 -26.74 -22.80
CA GLY A 384 8.55 -28.19 -22.86
C GLY A 384 7.78 -28.96 -21.79
N ALA A 385 7.64 -30.27 -22.03
CA ALA A 385 6.94 -31.18 -21.14
C ALA A 385 7.77 -31.53 -19.89
N PHE A 386 7.11 -31.66 -18.74
CA PHE A 386 7.73 -32.09 -17.49
C PHE A 386 6.83 -33.08 -16.73
N GLU A 387 7.45 -34.02 -16.03
CA GLU A 387 6.81 -34.94 -15.08
C GLU A 387 7.33 -34.65 -13.68
N ILE A 388 6.43 -34.50 -12.70
CA ILE A 388 6.74 -34.38 -11.28
C ILE A 388 6.44 -35.70 -10.59
N ILE A 389 7.40 -36.18 -9.81
CA ILE A 389 7.31 -37.39 -9.01
C ILE A 389 7.42 -36.98 -7.54
N VAL A 390 6.35 -37.17 -6.79
CA VAL A 390 6.33 -36.95 -5.34
C VAL A 390 6.41 -38.30 -4.64
N SER A 391 7.42 -38.47 -3.80
CA SER A 391 7.68 -39.69 -3.02
C SER A 391 7.59 -39.35 -1.54
N GLY A 392 6.80 -40.10 -0.78
CA GLY A 392 6.65 -39.83 0.65
C GLY A 392 5.96 -40.97 1.41
N PRO A 393 5.60 -40.75 2.68
CA PRO A 393 4.96 -41.76 3.51
C PRO A 393 3.56 -42.16 3.03
N THR A 394 2.91 -41.33 2.19
CA THR A 394 1.63 -41.61 1.56
C THR A 394 1.56 -40.98 0.16
N ASN A 395 0.49 -41.26 -0.60
CA ASN A 395 0.17 -40.49 -1.80
C ASN A 395 -0.02 -38.99 -1.48
N ALA A 396 0.42 -38.14 -2.39
CA ALA A 396 0.16 -36.71 -2.42
C ALA A 396 -0.75 -36.39 -3.61
N SER A 397 -1.76 -35.53 -3.41
CA SER A 397 -2.56 -35.03 -4.54
C SER A 397 -1.90 -33.78 -5.13
N LEU A 398 -1.90 -33.71 -6.46
CA LEU A 398 -1.28 -32.65 -7.24
C LEU A 398 -2.35 -32.06 -8.15
N GLU A 399 -2.73 -30.81 -7.89
CA GLU A 399 -3.81 -30.12 -8.60
C GLU A 399 -3.28 -28.84 -9.23
N ARG A 400 -3.46 -28.69 -10.54
CA ARG A 400 -3.07 -27.46 -11.22
C ARG A 400 -3.86 -26.27 -10.68
N ILE A 401 -3.16 -25.23 -10.26
CA ILE A 401 -3.77 -23.96 -9.89
C ILE A 401 -3.89 -23.12 -11.16
N ASN A 402 -5.05 -23.19 -11.82
CA ASN A 402 -5.43 -22.21 -12.84
C ASN A 402 -5.85 -20.90 -12.17
N LYS A 403 -4.91 -20.15 -11.59
CA LYS A 403 -5.17 -18.76 -11.23
C LYS A 403 -5.12 -17.95 -12.52
N THR A 404 -6.24 -17.74 -13.20
CA THR A 404 -6.37 -16.57 -14.08
C THR A 404 -5.95 -15.36 -13.25
N HIS A 405 -4.90 -14.62 -13.66
CA HIS A 405 -4.38 -13.46 -12.95
C HIS A 405 -5.50 -12.67 -12.24
N ASP A 406 -5.28 -12.25 -10.99
CA ASP A 406 -5.97 -11.06 -10.48
C ASP A 406 -5.46 -9.88 -11.31
N LYS A 407 -6.12 -9.61 -12.43
CA LYS A 407 -5.71 -8.72 -13.52
C LYS A 407 -5.66 -7.21 -13.11
N CYS A 408 -5.55 -6.85 -11.83
CA CYS A 408 -5.55 -5.43 -11.35
C CYS A 408 -4.31 -4.96 -10.65
N VAL A 409 -3.25 -5.71 -10.80
CA VAL A 409 -1.94 -5.19 -10.49
C VAL A 409 -1.51 -4.30 -11.65
N ILE A 410 -1.47 -2.99 -11.42
CA ILE A 410 -0.89 -2.03 -12.37
C ILE A 410 0.62 -1.97 -12.13
N GLY A 411 1.41 -2.25 -13.17
CA GLY A 411 2.88 -2.22 -13.14
C GLY A 411 3.50 -3.51 -13.68
N GLY A 412 4.81 -3.50 -13.91
CA GLY A 412 5.57 -4.73 -14.14
C GLY A 412 5.65 -5.59 -12.87
N PRO A 413 6.18 -6.82 -12.94
CA PRO A 413 6.15 -7.77 -11.83
C PRO A 413 6.76 -7.29 -10.51
N CYS A 414 7.51 -6.20 -10.55
CA CYS A 414 8.26 -5.62 -9.45
C CYS A 414 7.70 -4.35 -8.82
N ASN A 415 6.63 -3.77 -9.36
CA ASN A 415 6.02 -2.58 -8.79
C ASN A 415 4.50 -2.64 -8.99
N SER A 416 3.90 -3.61 -8.32
CA SER A 416 2.47 -3.84 -8.31
C SER A 416 1.76 -2.80 -7.45
N GLN A 417 0.96 -1.94 -8.08
CA GLN A 417 0.07 -1.03 -7.35
C GLN A 417 -1.34 -1.63 -7.30
N VAL A 418 -1.84 -1.85 -6.08
CA VAL A 418 -3.25 -2.15 -5.84
C VAL A 418 -4.00 -0.83 -5.97
N LYS A 419 -4.94 -0.79 -6.92
CA LYS A 419 -5.66 0.42 -7.27
C LYS A 419 -6.66 0.81 -6.18
N GLY A 420 -6.58 2.09 -5.78
CA GLY A 420 -7.57 2.75 -4.97
C GLY A 420 -8.83 3.19 -5.74
N ILE A 421 -9.92 3.39 -5.00
CA ILE A 421 -11.21 3.88 -5.50
C ILE A 421 -11.07 5.29 -6.11
N GLY A 422 -11.51 5.46 -7.37
CA GLY A 422 -11.59 6.74 -8.07
C GLY A 422 -10.73 6.83 -9.34
N LEU A 423 -11.27 6.34 -10.47
CA LEU A 423 -10.65 6.39 -11.80
C LEU A 423 -10.52 7.82 -12.35
N THR A 424 -9.31 8.23 -12.79
CA THR A 424 -9.10 9.47 -13.57
C THR A 424 -9.08 9.20 -15.07
N LEU A 425 -9.14 10.26 -15.89
CA LEU A 425 -9.00 10.11 -17.34
C LEU A 425 -7.64 9.51 -17.76
N ASP A 426 -6.57 9.84 -17.02
CA ASP A 426 -5.24 9.27 -17.26
C ASP A 426 -5.24 7.76 -17.04
N ASP A 427 -6.02 7.27 -16.08
CA ASP A 427 -6.17 5.84 -15.81
C ASP A 427 -6.97 5.13 -16.91
N ILE A 428 -7.97 5.82 -17.47
CA ILE A 428 -8.88 5.23 -18.46
C ILE A 428 -8.22 5.10 -19.82
N LEU A 429 -7.49 6.14 -20.26
CA LEU A 429 -6.86 6.18 -21.58
C LEU A 429 -5.41 5.66 -21.60
N ARG A 430 -4.85 5.29 -20.44
CA ARG A 430 -3.43 4.94 -20.25
C ARG A 430 -2.85 3.98 -21.29
N TYR A 431 -3.59 2.91 -21.59
CA TYR A 431 -3.13 1.83 -22.47
C TYR A 431 -3.63 1.98 -23.91
N GLU A 432 -4.44 3.02 -24.17
CA GLU A 432 -5.00 3.29 -25.49
C GLU A 432 -4.15 4.27 -26.29
N ILE A 433 -3.39 5.15 -25.63
CA ILE A 433 -2.61 6.19 -26.32
C ILE A 433 -1.24 5.62 -26.68
N ASN A 434 -0.94 5.60 -27.98
CA ASN A 434 0.36 5.17 -28.48
C ASN A 434 1.29 6.39 -28.63
N SER A 435 2.44 6.39 -27.97
CA SER A 435 3.38 7.52 -27.99
C SER A 435 4.03 7.77 -29.36
N THR A 436 4.05 6.77 -30.24
CA THR A 436 4.72 6.86 -31.56
C THR A 436 3.81 7.33 -32.69
N MET A 437 2.50 7.43 -32.45
CA MET A 437 1.49 7.72 -33.48
C MET A 437 0.96 9.15 -33.38
N THR A 438 0.69 9.79 -34.53
CA THR A 438 -0.02 11.07 -34.58
C THR A 438 -1.49 10.91 -34.17
N LEU A 439 -2.15 11.99 -33.75
CA LEU A 439 -3.52 11.97 -33.23
C LEU A 439 -4.52 11.31 -34.21
N TYR A 440 -4.30 11.46 -35.51
CA TYR A 440 -5.13 10.88 -36.57
C TYR A 440 -5.07 9.34 -36.59
N ASN A 441 -3.88 8.80 -36.32
CA ASN A 441 -3.59 7.36 -36.38
C ASN A 441 -3.82 6.64 -35.03
N GLN A 442 -4.17 7.37 -33.97
CA GLN A 442 -4.55 6.79 -32.67
C GLN A 442 -5.78 5.88 -32.79
N PRO A 443 -5.98 4.93 -31.84
CA PRO A 443 -7.16 4.07 -31.83
C PRO A 443 -8.47 4.85 -31.68
N LEU A 444 -9.57 4.20 -32.08
CA LEU A 444 -10.90 4.81 -32.12
C LEU A 444 -11.33 5.37 -30.75
N THR A 445 -10.96 4.69 -29.66
CA THR A 445 -11.24 5.11 -28.28
C THR A 445 -10.73 6.52 -27.98
N VAL A 446 -9.48 6.81 -28.38
CA VAL A 446 -8.84 8.12 -28.18
C VAL A 446 -9.50 9.17 -29.05
N LYS A 447 -9.76 8.86 -30.33
CA LYS A 447 -10.42 9.78 -31.27
C LYS A 447 -11.83 10.19 -30.81
N ILE A 448 -12.63 9.22 -30.36
CA ILE A 448 -13.96 9.49 -29.81
C ILE A 448 -13.86 10.30 -28.52
N SER A 449 -12.90 10.02 -27.64
CA SER A 449 -12.67 10.79 -26.42
C SER A 449 -12.35 12.27 -26.70
N VAL A 450 -11.51 12.54 -27.70
CA VAL A 450 -11.21 13.91 -28.15
C VAL A 450 -12.46 14.58 -28.71
N ALA A 451 -13.19 13.90 -29.60
CA ALA A 451 -14.40 14.44 -30.21
C ALA A 451 -15.47 14.78 -29.15
N LEU A 452 -15.74 13.86 -28.21
CA LEU A 452 -16.67 14.08 -27.11
C LEU A 452 -16.22 15.23 -26.20
N THR A 453 -14.92 15.32 -25.89
CA THR A 453 -14.37 16.44 -25.10
C THR A 453 -14.66 17.77 -25.79
N MET A 454 -14.44 17.86 -27.10
CA MET A 454 -14.69 19.09 -27.87
C MET A 454 -16.18 19.43 -27.96
N ILE A 455 -17.05 18.43 -28.15
CA ILE A 455 -18.51 18.62 -28.14
C ILE A 455 -18.96 19.16 -26.77
N MET A 456 -18.50 18.55 -25.68
CA MET A 456 -18.82 18.99 -24.32
C MET A 456 -18.27 20.39 -24.02
N PHE A 457 -17.09 20.73 -24.55
CA PHE A 457 -16.55 22.08 -24.46
C PHE A 457 -17.46 23.12 -25.12
N VAL A 458 -17.87 22.87 -26.38
CA VAL A 458 -18.76 23.79 -27.12
C VAL A 458 -20.12 23.92 -26.44
N LEU A 459 -20.74 22.79 -26.08
CA LEU A 459 -22.03 22.79 -25.37
C LEU A 459 -21.93 23.49 -24.00
N GLY A 460 -20.86 23.22 -23.25
CA GLY A 460 -20.61 23.84 -21.95
C GLY A 460 -20.36 25.34 -22.05
N LEU A 461 -19.66 25.80 -23.10
CA LEU A 461 -19.42 27.21 -23.37
C LEU A 461 -20.72 27.95 -23.72
N ILE A 462 -21.55 27.37 -24.59
CA ILE A 462 -22.89 27.91 -24.91
C ILE A 462 -23.75 27.96 -23.64
N ASN A 463 -23.83 26.86 -22.90
CA ASN A 463 -24.59 26.76 -21.66
C ASN A 463 -24.14 27.80 -20.62
N GLY A 464 -22.83 27.93 -20.40
CA GLY A 464 -22.24 28.86 -19.46
C GLY A 464 -22.54 30.31 -19.84
N ILE A 465 -22.32 30.70 -21.10
CA ILE A 465 -22.59 32.06 -21.58
C ILE A 465 -24.08 32.41 -21.43
N LEU A 466 -24.99 31.54 -21.90
CA LEU A 466 -26.43 31.78 -21.80
C LEU A 466 -26.90 31.88 -20.33
N SER A 467 -26.32 31.07 -19.45
CA SER A 467 -26.66 31.08 -18.02
C SER A 467 -26.12 32.34 -17.33
N ILE A 468 -24.85 32.70 -17.54
CA ILE A 468 -24.26 33.94 -17.02
C ILE A 468 -25.08 35.15 -17.49
N PHE A 469 -25.41 35.20 -18.78
CA PHE A 469 -26.21 36.27 -19.36
C PHE A 469 -27.61 36.37 -18.73
N THR A 470 -28.21 35.25 -18.34
CA THR A 470 -29.50 35.21 -17.63
C THR A 470 -29.36 35.73 -16.19
N PHE A 471 -28.41 35.19 -15.42
CA PHE A 471 -28.29 35.44 -13.99
C PHE A 471 -27.53 36.72 -13.63
N GLN A 472 -26.88 37.39 -14.60
CA GLN A 472 -26.38 38.75 -14.44
C GLN A 472 -27.48 39.79 -14.24
N ASN A 473 -28.73 39.47 -14.62
CA ASN A 473 -29.87 40.36 -14.49
C ASN A 473 -30.07 40.82 -13.02
N GLU A 474 -30.12 42.14 -12.81
CA GLU A 474 -30.20 42.75 -11.48
C GLU A 474 -31.43 42.31 -10.68
N SER A 475 -32.55 42.05 -11.35
CA SER A 475 -33.78 41.63 -10.68
C SER A 475 -33.65 40.26 -10.00
N LEU A 476 -32.89 39.35 -10.61
CA LEU A 476 -32.65 38.01 -10.07
C LEU A 476 -31.64 38.03 -8.92
N ARG A 477 -30.67 38.95 -8.96
CA ARG A 477 -29.62 39.11 -7.95
C ARG A 477 -30.07 39.82 -6.66
N LYS A 478 -31.34 40.21 -6.57
CA LYS A 478 -31.93 40.75 -5.32
C LYS A 478 -32.07 39.70 -4.22
N VAL A 479 -31.98 38.41 -4.56
CA VAL A 479 -32.08 37.29 -3.62
C VAL A 479 -30.88 36.37 -3.82
N GLY A 480 -30.41 35.72 -2.74
CA GLY A 480 -29.23 34.85 -2.76
C GLY A 480 -29.30 33.74 -3.82
N CYS A 481 -30.49 33.18 -4.07
CA CYS A 481 -30.71 32.18 -5.12
C CYS A 481 -30.20 32.60 -6.51
N GLY A 482 -30.38 33.86 -6.93
CA GLY A 482 -29.88 34.34 -8.22
C GLY A 482 -28.36 34.53 -8.24
N ILE A 483 -27.75 34.85 -7.09
CA ILE A 483 -26.30 34.98 -6.95
C ILE A 483 -25.63 33.61 -6.98
N TYR A 484 -26.19 32.62 -6.29
CA TYR A 484 -25.69 31.24 -6.37
C TYR A 484 -25.76 30.67 -7.79
N LEU A 485 -26.85 30.93 -8.52
CA LEU A 485 -26.97 30.48 -9.92
C LEU A 485 -25.98 31.20 -10.86
N LEU A 486 -25.69 32.48 -10.61
CA LEU A 486 -24.63 33.19 -11.33
C LEU A 486 -23.26 32.58 -11.04
N ALA A 487 -22.94 32.33 -9.76
CA ALA A 487 -21.70 31.67 -9.36
C ALA A 487 -21.58 30.27 -9.97
N SER A 488 -22.66 29.48 -9.92
CA SER A 488 -22.76 28.15 -10.53
C SER A 488 -22.51 28.18 -12.05
N SER A 489 -23.04 29.19 -12.74
CA SER A 489 -22.81 29.37 -14.18
C SER A 489 -21.34 29.69 -14.53
N ILE A 490 -20.63 30.39 -13.64
CA ILE A 490 -19.20 30.67 -13.80
C ILE A 490 -18.39 29.42 -13.48
N THR A 491 -18.69 28.73 -12.38
CA THR A 491 -17.98 27.52 -11.96
C THR A 491 -18.17 26.38 -12.93
N SER A 492 -19.34 26.26 -13.56
CA SER A 492 -19.58 25.26 -14.60
C SER A 492 -18.73 25.51 -15.85
N LEU A 493 -18.56 26.79 -16.24
CA LEU A 493 -17.68 27.16 -17.35
C LEU A 493 -16.23 26.82 -17.01
N LEU A 494 -15.77 27.18 -15.80
CA LEU A 494 -14.44 26.82 -15.30
C LEU A 494 -14.22 25.31 -15.24
N THR A 495 -15.24 24.54 -14.82
CA THR A 495 -15.19 23.07 -14.78
C THR A 495 -14.98 22.49 -16.17
N ILE A 496 -15.76 22.93 -17.17
CA ILE A 496 -15.64 22.44 -18.54
C ILE A 496 -14.32 22.87 -19.17
N SER A 497 -13.85 24.09 -18.93
CA SER A 497 -12.52 24.52 -19.37
C SER A 497 -11.40 23.68 -18.76
N MET A 498 -11.44 23.41 -17.44
CA MET A 498 -10.44 22.57 -16.78
C MET A 498 -10.51 21.11 -17.22
N PHE A 499 -11.70 20.58 -17.48
CA PHE A 499 -11.90 19.25 -18.05
C PHE A 499 -11.24 19.14 -19.43
N THR A 500 -11.44 20.13 -20.30
CA THR A 500 -10.79 20.19 -21.61
C THR A 500 -9.27 20.29 -21.49
N ILE A 501 -8.76 21.12 -20.57
CA ILE A 501 -7.32 21.21 -20.27
C ILE A 501 -6.78 19.86 -19.80
N LYS A 502 -7.50 19.15 -18.91
CA LYS A 502 -7.13 17.81 -18.44
C LYS A 502 -7.04 16.82 -19.60
N SER A 503 -8.05 16.75 -20.45
CA SER A 503 -8.05 15.85 -21.62
C SER A 503 -6.87 16.11 -22.55
N TRP A 504 -6.59 17.37 -22.89
CA TRP A 504 -5.44 17.72 -23.72
C TRP A 504 -4.11 17.43 -23.01
N PHE A 505 -4.02 17.68 -21.71
CA PHE A 505 -2.83 17.37 -20.93
C PHE A 505 -2.51 15.87 -21.00
N VAL A 506 -3.49 14.98 -20.79
CA VAL A 506 -3.28 13.52 -20.88
C VAL A 506 -2.78 13.11 -22.27
N ILE A 507 -3.42 13.61 -23.33
CA ILE A 507 -3.10 13.22 -24.70
C ILE A 507 -1.71 13.73 -25.11
N LEU A 508 -1.43 15.01 -24.88
CA LEU A 508 -0.17 15.62 -25.27
C LEU A 508 1.02 15.06 -24.47
N THR A 509 0.83 14.78 -23.17
CA THR A 509 1.89 14.21 -22.33
C THR A 509 2.23 12.77 -22.66
N GLN A 510 1.26 11.97 -23.10
CA GLN A 510 1.53 10.58 -23.49
C GLN A 510 2.02 10.45 -24.94
N MET A 511 1.63 11.37 -25.82
CA MET A 511 2.11 11.39 -27.21
C MET A 511 3.50 12.00 -27.39
N ASN A 512 3.99 12.81 -26.44
CA ASN A 512 5.26 13.50 -26.57
C ASN A 512 6.21 13.19 -25.40
N SER A 513 7.24 12.39 -25.68
CA SER A 513 8.29 12.01 -24.72
C SER A 513 9.22 13.16 -24.32
N SER A 514 9.15 14.32 -24.99
CA SER A 514 10.04 15.47 -24.76
C SER A 514 9.54 16.48 -23.71
N ILE A 515 8.44 16.18 -23.02
CA ILE A 515 7.87 17.09 -22.01
C ILE A 515 8.69 17.04 -20.71
N SER A 516 8.99 18.22 -20.15
CA SER A 516 9.76 18.31 -18.91
C SER A 516 9.05 17.65 -17.73
N LEU A 517 9.82 16.95 -16.89
CA LEU A 517 9.32 16.27 -15.69
C LEU A 517 8.59 17.23 -14.74
N SER A 518 9.02 18.49 -14.66
CA SER A 518 8.38 19.53 -13.84
C SER A 518 6.97 19.86 -14.31
N VAL A 519 6.73 19.92 -15.62
CA VAL A 519 5.38 20.15 -16.19
C VAL A 519 4.48 18.94 -15.95
N LEU A 520 5.02 17.73 -16.14
CA LEU A 520 4.32 16.49 -15.80
C LEU A 520 3.93 16.45 -14.32
N ARG A 521 4.82 16.87 -13.42
CA ARG A 521 4.61 16.80 -11.97
C ARG A 521 3.61 17.85 -11.51
N GLY A 522 3.79 19.07 -11.99
CA GLY A 522 2.85 20.17 -11.75
C GLY A 522 1.45 19.82 -12.23
N GLY A 523 1.30 19.28 -13.44
CA GLY A 523 0.00 18.87 -13.97
C GLY A 523 -0.62 17.68 -13.22
N CYS A 524 0.18 16.69 -12.84
CA CYS A 524 -0.25 15.55 -12.03
C CYS A 524 -0.84 15.99 -10.68
N ILE A 525 -0.16 16.90 -9.97
CA ILE A 525 -0.54 17.34 -8.63
C ILE A 525 -1.68 18.37 -8.65
N SER A 526 -1.81 19.20 -9.69
CA SER A 526 -2.74 20.34 -9.68
C SER A 526 -4.04 20.17 -10.45
N ILE A 527 -4.01 19.55 -11.65
CA ILE A 527 -5.16 19.63 -12.58
C ILE A 527 -6.37 18.85 -12.04
N GLU A 528 -6.14 17.63 -11.54
CA GLU A 528 -7.22 16.76 -11.07
C GLU A 528 -7.87 17.28 -9.77
N PRO A 529 -7.12 17.68 -8.73
CA PRO A 529 -7.72 18.28 -7.53
C PRO A 529 -8.48 19.59 -7.81
N LEU A 530 -7.97 20.43 -8.71
CA LEU A 530 -8.63 21.68 -9.09
C LEU A 530 -9.96 21.42 -9.83
N LEU A 531 -9.96 20.46 -10.75
CA LEU A 531 -11.17 20.03 -11.47
C LEU A 531 -12.24 19.51 -10.50
N LYS A 532 -11.85 18.69 -9.52
CA LYS A 532 -12.76 18.20 -8.46
C LYS A 532 -13.30 19.33 -7.59
N THR A 533 -12.46 20.29 -7.24
CA THR A 533 -12.86 21.47 -6.44
C THR A 533 -13.96 22.27 -7.15
N PHE A 534 -13.81 22.53 -8.46
CA PHE A 534 -14.85 23.22 -9.24
C PHE A 534 -16.14 22.41 -9.35
N LEU A 535 -16.03 21.10 -9.59
CA LEU A 535 -17.19 20.22 -9.67
C LEU A 535 -17.97 20.18 -8.35
N TYR A 536 -17.29 19.99 -7.21
CA TYR A 536 -17.92 19.97 -5.89
C TYR A 536 -18.47 21.34 -5.50
N PHE A 537 -17.79 22.42 -5.87
CA PHE A 537 -18.30 23.75 -5.57
C PHE A 537 -19.61 24.02 -6.30
N ASP A 538 -19.71 23.65 -7.59
CA ASP A 538 -20.94 23.77 -8.35
C ASP A 538 -22.10 22.94 -7.76
N THR A 539 -21.86 21.69 -7.35
CA THR A 539 -22.91 20.84 -6.75
C THR A 539 -23.43 21.41 -5.44
N TRP A 540 -22.55 21.94 -4.57
CA TRP A 540 -22.94 22.57 -3.33
C TRP A 540 -23.66 23.91 -3.55
N LEU A 541 -23.27 24.71 -4.55
CA LEU A 541 -24.02 25.92 -4.94
C LEU A 541 -25.46 25.57 -5.36
N ASN A 542 -25.64 24.48 -6.11
CA ASN A 542 -26.97 23.98 -6.48
C ASN A 542 -27.79 23.55 -5.26
N ALA A 543 -27.17 22.93 -4.24
CA ALA A 543 -27.85 22.66 -2.97
C ALA A 543 -28.23 23.94 -2.22
N CYS A 544 -27.36 24.95 -2.18
CA CYS A 544 -27.67 26.25 -1.58
C CYS A 544 -28.87 26.93 -2.26
N VAL A 545 -29.01 26.78 -3.58
CA VAL A 545 -30.18 27.26 -4.34
C VAL A 545 -31.48 26.61 -3.83
N ALA A 546 -31.50 25.30 -3.60
CA ALA A 546 -32.69 24.63 -3.09
C ALA A 546 -33.00 25.01 -1.64
N ILE A 547 -31.98 25.11 -0.79
CA ILE A 547 -32.13 25.55 0.61
C ILE A 547 -32.70 26.97 0.67
N GLU A 548 -32.16 27.91 -0.11
CA GLU A 548 -32.68 29.28 -0.17
C GLU A 548 -34.14 29.33 -0.64
N ARG A 549 -34.53 28.50 -1.63
CA ARG A 549 -35.92 28.39 -2.08
C ARG A 549 -36.83 27.87 -0.96
N ALA A 550 -36.40 26.85 -0.22
CA ALA A 550 -37.13 26.33 0.93
C ALA A 550 -37.28 27.41 2.03
N MET A 551 -36.21 28.16 2.32
CA MET A 551 -36.22 29.26 3.29
C MET A 551 -37.11 30.43 2.87
N HIS A 552 -37.15 30.76 1.57
CA HIS A 552 -38.07 31.75 1.02
C HIS A 552 -39.53 31.35 1.24
N VAL A 553 -39.89 30.09 0.97
CA VAL A 553 -41.25 29.56 1.23
C VAL A 553 -41.56 29.51 2.73
N TYR A 554 -40.61 29.11 3.56
CA TYR A 554 -40.78 29.03 5.00
C TYR A 554 -41.07 30.41 5.61
N LYS A 555 -40.23 31.41 5.32
CA LYS A 555 -40.38 32.76 5.90
C LYS A 555 -41.48 33.59 5.26
N GLY A 556 -41.86 33.30 4.01
CA GLY A 556 -42.94 34.00 3.31
C GLY A 556 -42.71 35.51 3.30
N VAL A 557 -43.65 36.27 3.85
CA VAL A 557 -43.57 37.74 3.96
C VAL A 557 -42.40 38.23 4.82
N ASN A 558 -41.93 37.43 5.77
CA ASN A 558 -40.81 37.76 6.65
C ASN A 558 -39.44 37.46 6.02
N PHE A 559 -39.40 37.13 4.72
CA PHE A 559 -38.15 36.84 4.03
C PHE A 559 -37.37 38.12 3.73
N ASN A 560 -36.24 38.29 4.43
CA ASN A 560 -35.34 39.42 4.22
C ASN A 560 -34.37 39.15 3.05
N LYS A 561 -34.57 39.89 1.96
CA LYS A 561 -33.80 39.77 0.72
C LYS A 561 -32.34 40.21 0.87
N GLU A 562 -32.06 41.28 1.61
CA GLU A 562 -30.69 41.77 1.84
C GLU A 562 -29.88 40.78 2.70
N LYS A 563 -30.51 40.19 3.72
CA LYS A 563 -29.84 39.15 4.53
C LYS A 563 -29.53 37.91 3.70
N SER A 564 -30.44 37.48 2.83
CA SER A 564 -30.22 36.37 1.87
C SER A 564 -29.05 36.68 0.93
N LYS A 565 -29.01 37.90 0.37
CA LYS A 565 -27.92 38.38 -0.49
C LYS A 565 -26.55 38.34 0.21
N CYS A 566 -26.47 38.88 1.42
CA CYS A 566 -25.24 38.90 2.22
C CYS A 566 -24.77 37.48 2.56
N CYS A 567 -25.70 36.59 2.94
CA CYS A 567 -25.40 35.19 3.21
C CYS A 567 -24.82 34.48 1.98
N ALA A 568 -25.42 34.71 0.80
CA ALA A 568 -24.94 34.12 -0.44
C ALA A 568 -23.51 34.54 -0.79
N LEU A 569 -23.18 35.83 -0.66
CA LEU A 569 -21.83 36.32 -0.93
C LEU A 569 -20.80 35.72 0.03
N ARG A 570 -21.13 35.57 1.32
CA ARG A 570 -20.24 34.92 2.30
C ARG A 570 -20.02 33.44 1.98
N ILE A 571 -21.10 32.71 1.67
CA ILE A 571 -21.01 31.28 1.35
C ILE A 571 -20.18 31.04 0.08
N ILE A 572 -20.38 31.85 -0.96
CA ILE A 572 -19.59 31.75 -2.22
C ILE A 572 -18.09 31.94 -1.96
N PHE A 573 -17.72 32.79 -1.00
CA PHE A 573 -16.33 33.01 -0.63
C PHE A 573 -15.76 31.87 0.24
N ILE A 574 -16.53 31.39 1.22
CA ILE A 574 -16.06 30.44 2.25
C ILE A 574 -16.05 28.99 1.73
N LEU A 575 -17.07 28.60 0.96
CA LEU A 575 -17.29 27.22 0.55
C LEU A 575 -16.13 26.60 -0.25
N PRO A 576 -15.47 27.30 -1.19
CA PRO A 576 -14.30 26.76 -1.90
C PRO A 576 -13.15 26.37 -0.98
N PHE A 577 -12.89 27.11 0.11
CA PHE A 577 -11.82 26.77 1.05
C PHE A 577 -12.11 25.46 1.79
N PHE A 578 -13.35 25.25 2.23
CA PHE A 578 -13.75 23.99 2.87
C PHE A 578 -13.63 22.80 1.91
N ILE A 579 -14.08 22.96 0.66
CA ILE A 579 -13.95 21.92 -0.36
C ILE A 579 -12.49 21.63 -0.68
N THR A 580 -11.65 22.65 -0.77
CA THR A 580 -10.22 22.45 -1.03
C THR A 580 -9.55 21.72 0.14
N ALA A 581 -9.93 22.02 1.38
CA ALA A 581 -9.42 21.34 2.56
C ALA A 581 -9.79 19.85 2.60
N THR A 582 -10.97 19.46 2.11
CA THR A 582 -11.38 18.04 2.04
C THR A 582 -10.69 17.26 0.92
N VAL A 583 -10.16 17.93 -0.11
CA VAL A 583 -9.45 17.31 -1.26
C VAL A 583 -7.92 17.41 -1.12
N ILE A 584 -7.40 18.01 -0.03
CA ILE A 584 -5.96 18.29 0.14
C ILE A 584 -5.08 17.05 0.21
N HIS A 585 -5.63 15.89 0.58
CA HIS A 585 -4.89 14.63 0.57
C HIS A 585 -4.51 14.19 -0.85
N GLU A 586 -5.26 14.59 -1.89
CA GLU A 586 -4.94 14.20 -3.26
C GLU A 586 -3.59 14.75 -3.74
N PRO A 587 -3.31 16.07 -3.72
CA PRO A 587 -2.02 16.59 -4.17
C PRO A 587 -0.84 16.07 -3.35
N LEU A 588 -1.04 15.76 -2.06
CA LEU A 588 0.01 15.24 -1.17
C LEU A 588 0.42 13.80 -1.49
N HIS A 589 -0.49 13.01 -2.08
CA HIS A 589 -0.29 11.59 -2.36
C HIS A 589 -0.19 11.27 -3.85
N ARG A 590 -0.16 12.30 -4.71
CA ARG A 590 0.09 12.18 -6.16
C ARG A 590 1.57 12.32 -6.44
N ASP A 591 2.12 11.35 -7.15
CA ASP A 591 3.50 11.40 -7.60
C ASP A 591 3.67 10.82 -9.01
N ILE A 592 4.82 11.10 -9.61
CA ILE A 592 5.18 10.53 -10.90
C ILE A 592 5.82 9.17 -10.71
N PHE A 593 5.38 8.20 -11.51
CA PHE A 593 6.06 6.95 -11.71
C PHE A 593 6.75 6.94 -13.08
N GLU A 594 8.08 6.75 -13.07
CA GLU A 594 8.89 6.64 -14.29
C GLU A 594 9.32 5.18 -14.49
N TYR A 595 9.18 4.69 -15.72
CA TYR A 595 9.66 3.38 -16.15
C TYR A 595 10.33 3.45 -17.52
N ASN A 596 11.56 2.94 -17.59
CA ASN A 596 12.38 2.95 -18.80
C ASN A 596 12.48 1.54 -19.38
N VAL A 597 12.21 1.40 -20.67
CA VAL A 597 12.38 0.16 -21.42
C VAL A 597 13.77 0.15 -22.05
N THR A 598 14.65 -0.71 -21.55
CA THR A 598 15.97 -1.00 -22.14
C THR A 598 15.98 -2.34 -22.87
N THR A 599 16.83 -2.45 -23.89
CA THR A 599 17.13 -3.71 -24.59
C THR A 599 18.01 -4.63 -23.73
N SER A 600 17.81 -5.96 -23.80
CA SER A 600 18.65 -6.94 -23.07
C SER A 600 20.11 -7.01 -23.55
N LYS A 601 20.39 -6.54 -24.77
CA LYS A 601 21.74 -6.57 -25.37
C LYS A 601 22.60 -5.36 -24.97
N ASP A 602 21.98 -4.28 -24.51
CA ASP A 602 22.69 -3.06 -24.11
C ASP A 602 21.86 -2.29 -23.07
N PRO A 603 22.27 -2.29 -21.78
CA PRO A 603 21.57 -1.58 -20.72
C PRO A 603 21.66 -0.05 -20.85
N THR A 604 22.50 0.49 -21.75
CA THR A 604 22.65 1.93 -21.95
C THR A 604 21.68 2.53 -22.97
N LYS A 605 20.99 1.69 -23.76
CA LYS A 605 20.05 2.13 -24.81
C LYS A 605 18.60 2.09 -24.32
N ILE A 606 18.04 3.27 -24.02
CA ILE A 606 16.64 3.46 -23.65
C ILE A 606 15.79 3.51 -24.93
N ILE A 607 14.84 2.58 -25.09
CA ILE A 607 13.92 2.50 -26.25
C ILE A 607 12.69 3.37 -26.01
N GLU A 608 12.07 3.25 -24.83
CA GLU A 608 10.82 3.93 -24.49
C GLU A 608 10.83 4.36 -23.02
N ARG A 609 10.38 5.59 -22.77
CA ARG A 609 10.24 6.19 -21.45
C ARG A 609 8.75 6.38 -21.16
N TYR A 610 8.24 5.67 -20.16
CA TYR A 610 6.86 5.80 -19.70
C TYR A 610 6.83 6.63 -18.41
N THR A 611 6.02 7.68 -18.41
CA THR A 611 5.84 8.57 -17.26
C THR A 611 4.37 8.64 -16.90
N TRP A 612 4.00 8.26 -15.67
CA TRP A 612 2.61 8.17 -15.23
C TRP A 612 2.36 8.98 -13.95
N CYS A 613 1.19 9.59 -13.86
CA CYS A 613 0.69 10.18 -12.61
C CYS A 613 -0.03 9.08 -11.82
N VAL A 614 0.45 8.76 -10.62
CA VAL A 614 -0.13 7.72 -9.76
C VAL A 614 -0.46 8.29 -8.39
N VAL A 615 -1.50 7.73 -7.77
CA VAL A 615 -1.92 8.08 -6.41
C VAL A 615 -1.57 6.94 -5.47
N LYS A 616 -0.89 7.24 -4.36
CA LYS A 616 -0.51 6.26 -3.34
C LYS A 616 -1.17 6.60 -2.01
N TYR A 617 -2.28 5.94 -1.72
CA TYR A 617 -2.96 6.04 -0.43
C TYR A 617 -2.60 4.88 0.50
N SER A 618 -2.45 5.17 1.80
CA SER A 618 -2.57 4.14 2.83
C SER A 618 -4.03 3.73 2.97
N HIS A 619 -4.31 2.58 3.60
CA HIS A 619 -5.69 2.12 3.83
C HIS A 619 -6.56 3.20 4.50
N SER A 620 -6.06 3.88 5.53
CA SER A 620 -6.81 4.94 6.21
C SER A 620 -7.11 6.15 5.32
N VAL A 621 -6.15 6.55 4.46
CA VAL A 621 -6.35 7.67 3.52
C VAL A 621 -7.31 7.26 2.39
N GLN A 622 -7.30 5.99 2.00
CA GLN A 622 -8.25 5.43 1.04
C GLN A 622 -9.69 5.46 1.56
N ASP A 623 -9.89 5.13 2.85
CA ASP A 623 -11.20 5.19 3.50
C ASP A 623 -11.67 6.66 3.60
N PHE A 624 -10.77 7.57 3.99
CA PHE A 624 -11.06 9.00 4.01
C PHE A 624 -11.44 9.54 2.63
N ASN A 625 -10.68 9.21 1.59
CA ASN A 625 -10.96 9.61 0.21
C ASN A 625 -12.33 9.12 -0.27
N THR A 626 -12.69 7.88 0.09
CA THR A 626 -14.02 7.31 -0.20
C THR A 626 -15.10 8.08 0.54
N ALA A 627 -14.91 8.37 1.83
CA ALA A 627 -15.87 9.17 2.62
C ALA A 627 -16.06 10.59 2.04
N VAL A 628 -14.98 11.27 1.67
CA VAL A 628 -15.03 12.60 1.02
C VAL A 628 -15.83 12.53 -0.27
N LEU A 629 -15.58 11.54 -1.13
CA LEU A 629 -16.32 11.35 -2.38
C LEU A 629 -17.82 11.20 -2.11
N PHE A 630 -18.19 10.38 -1.13
CA PHE A 630 -19.59 10.21 -0.72
C PHE A 630 -20.23 11.50 -0.22
N ILE A 631 -19.55 12.25 0.64
CA ILE A 631 -20.07 13.49 1.22
C ILE A 631 -20.34 14.52 0.13
N HIS A 632 -19.39 14.75 -0.78
CA HIS A 632 -19.55 15.75 -1.84
C HIS A 632 -20.50 15.34 -2.96
N LEU A 633 -20.77 14.05 -3.13
CA LEU A 633 -21.71 13.55 -4.12
C LEU A 633 -23.14 13.43 -3.60
N ILE A 634 -23.33 12.77 -2.45
CA ILE A 634 -24.64 12.47 -1.89
C ILE A 634 -25.17 13.66 -1.06
N GLY A 635 -24.29 14.39 -0.36
CA GLY A 635 -24.68 15.51 0.51
C GLY A 635 -25.52 16.58 -0.19
N PRO A 636 -25.07 17.14 -1.33
CA PRO A 636 -25.85 18.11 -2.09
C PRO A 636 -27.19 17.56 -2.60
N PHE A 637 -27.23 16.28 -2.99
CA PHE A 637 -28.48 15.63 -3.42
C PHE A 637 -29.48 15.52 -2.27
N ILE A 638 -29.04 15.06 -1.10
CA ILE A 638 -29.86 14.95 0.11
C ILE A 638 -30.43 16.32 0.48
N ALA A 639 -29.60 17.36 0.47
CA ALA A 639 -30.04 18.74 0.75
C ALA A 639 -31.09 19.23 -0.26
N ASN A 640 -30.91 18.95 -1.55
CA ASN A 640 -31.88 19.28 -2.60
C ASN A 640 -33.21 18.52 -2.42
N LEU A 641 -33.16 17.22 -2.16
CA LEU A 641 -34.34 16.37 -1.96
C LEU A 641 -35.15 16.83 -0.75
N PHE A 642 -34.52 17.00 0.42
CA PHE A 642 -35.21 17.46 1.62
C PHE A 642 -35.78 18.86 1.47
N SER A 643 -35.07 19.76 0.77
CA SER A 643 -35.60 21.11 0.46
C SER A 643 -36.86 21.05 -0.41
N ALA A 644 -36.88 20.18 -1.43
CA ALA A 644 -38.05 20.00 -2.30
C ALA A 644 -39.23 19.37 -1.55
N LEU A 645 -38.99 18.32 -0.76
CA LEU A 645 -40.02 17.67 0.07
C LEU A 645 -40.59 18.67 1.09
N PHE A 646 -39.74 19.48 1.71
CA PHE A 646 -40.17 20.53 2.63
C PHE A 646 -41.11 21.54 1.96
N ILE A 647 -40.81 21.99 0.74
CA ILE A 647 -41.69 22.90 -0.01
C ILE A 647 -43.04 22.24 -0.29
N ILE A 648 -43.05 20.98 -0.76
CA ILE A 648 -44.28 20.27 -1.13
C ILE A 648 -45.16 20.01 0.10
N PHE A 649 -44.63 19.34 1.12
CA PHE A 649 -45.39 18.98 2.31
C PHE A 649 -45.72 20.19 3.19
N GLY A 650 -44.78 21.14 3.32
CA GLY A 650 -44.99 22.36 4.09
C GLY A 650 -46.07 23.25 3.49
N THR A 651 -46.08 23.41 2.17
CA THR A 651 -47.12 24.19 1.48
C THR A 651 -48.46 23.47 1.49
N ALA A 652 -48.48 22.14 1.29
CA ALA A 652 -49.70 21.34 1.40
C ALA A 652 -50.32 21.44 2.80
N ARG A 653 -49.50 21.40 3.86
CA ARG A 653 -49.97 21.53 5.25
C ARG A 653 -50.52 22.91 5.56
N ARG A 654 -49.87 23.98 5.08
CA ARG A 654 -50.40 25.35 5.23
C ARG A 654 -51.74 25.51 4.51
N ARG A 655 -51.87 24.95 3.29
CA ARG A 655 -53.12 25.01 2.52
C ARG A 655 -54.24 24.19 3.16
N SER A 656 -53.96 22.99 3.67
CA SER A 656 -54.98 22.18 4.37
C SER A 656 -55.48 22.83 5.67
N LEU A 657 -54.63 23.60 6.35
CA LEU A 657 -55.03 24.36 7.54
C LEU A 657 -55.89 25.59 7.19
N ALA A 658 -55.75 26.14 5.99
CA ALA A 658 -56.50 27.32 5.52
C ALA A 658 -57.77 26.96 4.75
N GLN A 659 -57.81 25.80 4.08
CA GLN A 659 -58.92 25.32 3.26
C GLN A 659 -59.35 23.93 3.75
N THR A 660 -60.37 23.89 4.60
CA THR A 660 -60.86 22.64 5.23
C THR A 660 -61.69 21.75 4.30
N ASN A 661 -62.05 22.24 3.10
CA ASN A 661 -62.91 21.53 2.15
C ASN A 661 -62.20 20.40 1.37
N GLN A 662 -60.88 20.27 1.49
CA GLN A 662 -60.09 19.24 0.83
C GLN A 662 -59.22 18.49 1.86
N SER A 663 -58.99 17.20 1.61
CA SER A 663 -58.13 16.40 2.47
C SER A 663 -56.66 16.79 2.32
N TYR A 664 -55.87 16.57 3.38
CA TYR A 664 -54.41 16.80 3.33
C TYR A 664 -53.73 16.03 2.17
N THR A 665 -54.19 14.81 1.88
CA THR A 665 -53.70 13.97 0.78
C THR A 665 -53.99 14.57 -0.60
N GLU A 666 -55.16 15.19 -0.79
CA GLU A 666 -55.49 15.90 -2.05
C GLU A 666 -54.63 17.14 -2.24
N HIS A 667 -54.37 17.90 -1.17
CA HIS A 667 -53.42 19.02 -1.23
C HIS A 667 -52.01 18.56 -1.57
N ILE A 668 -51.54 17.42 -1.03
CA ILE A 668 -50.24 16.84 -1.40
C ILE A 668 -50.21 16.47 -2.89
N ARG A 669 -51.21 15.76 -3.42
CA ARG A 669 -51.25 15.41 -4.86
C ARG A 669 -51.21 16.64 -5.75
N LYS A 670 -51.97 17.68 -5.39
CA LYS A 670 -51.99 18.95 -6.13
C LYS A 670 -50.63 19.66 -6.08
N GLN A 671 -49.99 19.72 -4.91
CA GLN A 671 -48.65 20.31 -4.78
C GLN A 671 -47.57 19.50 -5.50
N LEU A 672 -47.65 18.16 -5.47
CA LEU A 672 -46.75 17.30 -6.21
C LEU A 672 -46.88 17.52 -7.73
N HIS A 673 -48.10 17.73 -8.24
CA HIS A 673 -48.33 18.04 -9.65
C HIS A 673 -47.84 19.45 -10.04
N GLU A 674 -48.15 20.47 -9.23
CA GLU A 674 -47.72 21.87 -9.45
C GLU A 674 -46.19 22.01 -9.38
N HIS A 675 -45.54 21.29 -8.46
CA HIS A 675 -44.11 21.40 -8.17
C HIS A 675 -43.28 20.20 -8.59
N LYS A 676 -43.78 19.32 -9.48
CA LYS A 676 -43.04 18.13 -9.96
C LYS A 676 -41.60 18.44 -10.41
N GLN A 677 -41.41 19.63 -11.00
CA GLN A 677 -40.11 20.08 -11.50
C GLN A 677 -39.05 20.29 -10.39
N LEU A 678 -39.46 20.55 -9.14
CA LEU A 678 -38.55 20.64 -7.99
C LEU A 678 -37.96 19.28 -7.60
N LEU A 679 -38.62 18.17 -7.96
CA LEU A 679 -38.12 16.81 -7.73
C LEU A 679 -37.41 16.23 -8.96
N VAL A 680 -37.82 16.63 -10.17
CA VAL A 680 -37.21 16.17 -11.43
C VAL A 680 -35.75 16.65 -11.55
N SER A 681 -35.43 17.90 -11.20
CA SER A 681 -34.06 18.42 -11.31
C SER A 681 -33.06 17.67 -10.40
N PRO A 682 -33.32 17.46 -9.10
CA PRO A 682 -32.45 16.65 -8.24
C PRO A 682 -32.35 15.19 -8.69
N ALA A 683 -33.44 14.59 -9.18
CA ALA A 683 -33.44 13.22 -9.69
C ALA A 683 -32.56 13.08 -10.94
N ILE A 684 -32.64 14.02 -11.90
CA ILE A 684 -31.79 14.04 -13.08
C ILE A 684 -30.32 14.19 -12.68
N LEU A 685 -30.00 15.12 -11.78
CA LEU A 685 -28.63 15.32 -11.31
C LEU A 685 -28.07 14.07 -10.61
N LEU A 686 -28.89 13.38 -9.80
CA LEU A 686 -28.51 12.11 -9.18
C LEU A 686 -28.26 11.03 -10.23
N ILE A 687 -29.17 10.85 -11.18
CA ILE A 687 -29.04 9.83 -12.23
C ILE A 687 -27.76 10.06 -13.04
N LEU A 688 -27.42 11.32 -13.35
CA LEU A 688 -26.19 11.67 -14.05
C LEU A 688 -24.94 11.48 -13.17
N SER A 689 -25.03 11.54 -11.84
CA SER A 689 -23.88 11.35 -10.96
C SER A 689 -23.68 9.90 -10.49
N MET A 690 -24.73 9.06 -10.58
CA MET A 690 -24.76 7.67 -10.10
C MET A 690 -23.74 6.73 -10.79
N PRO A 691 -23.52 6.77 -12.12
CA PRO A 691 -22.56 5.87 -12.76
C PRO A 691 -21.15 5.98 -12.17
N ARG A 692 -20.71 7.20 -11.85
CA ARG A 692 -19.42 7.46 -11.22
C ARG A 692 -19.37 6.94 -9.78
N LEU A 693 -20.47 7.07 -9.03
CA LEU A 693 -20.60 6.52 -7.68
C LEU A 693 -20.51 4.99 -7.67
N ILE A 694 -21.26 4.34 -8.55
CA ILE A 694 -21.28 2.88 -8.68
C ILE A 694 -19.87 2.37 -9.00
N ILE A 695 -19.18 3.01 -9.96
CA ILE A 695 -17.81 2.63 -10.33
C ILE A 695 -16.82 2.89 -9.18
N SER A 696 -17.01 3.95 -8.41
CA SER A 696 -16.21 4.19 -7.20
C SER A 696 -16.52 3.20 -6.07
N LEU A 697 -17.71 2.59 -6.07
CA LEU A 697 -18.16 1.67 -5.03
C LEU A 697 -17.97 0.20 -5.34
N LEU A 698 -17.65 -0.14 -6.59
CA LEU A 698 -17.22 -1.48 -6.95
C LEU A 698 -15.87 -1.74 -6.27
N SER A 699 -15.95 -2.22 -5.03
CA SER A 699 -14.83 -2.64 -4.22
C SER A 699 -14.21 -3.86 -4.88
N GLY A 700 -13.17 -3.63 -5.66
CA GLY A 700 -12.48 -4.71 -6.35
C GLY A 700 -11.45 -4.19 -7.33
N CYS A 701 -10.51 -5.08 -7.61
CA CYS A 701 -9.73 -5.07 -8.82
C CYS A 701 -10.64 -4.78 -10.05
N VAL A 702 -10.51 -3.58 -10.62
CA VAL A 702 -11.13 -3.22 -11.92
C VAL A 702 -10.09 -3.13 -13.03
N ILE A 703 -10.20 -4.01 -14.02
CA ILE A 703 -9.44 -3.97 -15.27
C ILE A 703 -10.18 -3.05 -16.23
N VAL A 704 -9.56 -1.93 -16.57
CA VAL A 704 -10.22 -0.94 -17.44
C VAL A 704 -10.32 -1.45 -18.88
N SER A 705 -9.33 -2.19 -19.37
CA SER A 705 -9.30 -2.70 -20.75
C SER A 705 -10.48 -3.62 -21.07
N ASP A 706 -10.96 -4.40 -20.10
CA ASP A 706 -12.07 -5.35 -20.31
C ASP A 706 -13.39 -4.61 -20.61
N ASN A 707 -13.59 -3.40 -20.06
CA ASN A 707 -14.83 -2.64 -20.20
C ASN A 707 -14.58 -1.12 -20.35
N ILE A 708 -13.66 -0.73 -21.24
CA ILE A 708 -13.21 0.66 -21.34
C ILE A 708 -14.35 1.65 -21.60
N TRP A 709 -15.33 1.28 -22.44
CA TRP A 709 -16.48 2.10 -22.77
C TRP A 709 -17.37 2.42 -21.56
N LEU A 710 -17.47 1.49 -20.60
CA LEU A 710 -18.24 1.71 -19.37
C LEU A 710 -17.58 2.79 -18.51
N TYR A 711 -16.27 2.69 -18.29
CA TYR A 711 -15.52 3.65 -17.48
C TYR A 711 -15.43 5.02 -18.15
N LEU A 712 -15.18 5.02 -19.46
CA LEU A 712 -15.10 6.24 -20.26
C LEU A 712 -16.46 6.96 -20.27
N SER A 713 -17.56 6.25 -20.57
CA SER A 713 -18.91 6.85 -20.59
C SER A 713 -19.30 7.39 -19.22
N ALA A 714 -19.09 6.65 -18.14
CA ALA A 714 -19.39 7.13 -16.79
C ALA A 714 -18.57 8.36 -16.38
N TYR A 715 -17.30 8.43 -16.81
CA TYR A 715 -16.46 9.60 -16.58
C TYR A 715 -17.02 10.84 -17.29
N PHE A 716 -17.33 10.76 -18.59
CA PHE A 716 -17.94 11.85 -19.35
C PHE A 716 -19.33 12.24 -18.82
N ILE A 717 -20.17 11.27 -18.47
CA ILE A 717 -21.50 11.51 -17.91
C ILE A 717 -21.43 12.36 -16.63
N SER A 718 -20.37 12.19 -15.82
CA SER A 718 -20.21 12.95 -14.57
C SER A 718 -20.04 14.47 -14.77
N PHE A 719 -19.70 14.92 -15.98
CA PHE A 719 -19.59 16.34 -16.32
C PHE A 719 -20.83 16.89 -17.06
N ILE A 720 -21.81 16.04 -17.38
CA ILE A 720 -23.07 16.46 -18.01
C ILE A 720 -23.85 17.48 -17.15
N PRO A 721 -23.93 17.38 -15.81
CA PRO A 721 -24.56 18.40 -15.00
C PRO A 721 -24.08 19.83 -15.28
N SER A 722 -22.77 20.00 -15.48
CA SER A 722 -22.13 21.30 -15.73
C SER A 722 -22.46 21.91 -17.11
N ILE A 723 -22.87 21.09 -18.09
CA ILE A 723 -23.34 21.58 -19.41
C ILE A 723 -24.85 21.80 -19.48
N LEU A 724 -25.60 21.48 -18.42
CA LEU A 724 -27.08 21.52 -18.43
C LEU A 724 -27.71 22.60 -17.54
N ILE A 725 -26.93 23.48 -16.89
CA ILE A 725 -27.46 24.52 -15.99
C ILE A 725 -28.58 25.35 -16.62
N PHE A 726 -28.39 25.84 -17.84
CA PHE A 726 -29.40 26.62 -18.57
C PHE A 726 -30.67 25.81 -18.81
N ILE A 727 -30.51 24.56 -19.22
CA ILE A 727 -31.61 23.64 -19.54
C ILE A 727 -32.39 23.26 -18.28
N ILE A 728 -31.69 23.02 -17.18
CA ILE A 728 -32.28 22.58 -15.90
C ILE A 728 -32.96 23.74 -15.17
N PHE A 729 -32.31 24.92 -15.12
CA PHE A 729 -32.82 26.03 -14.33
C PHE A 729 -33.60 27.04 -15.15
N VAL A 730 -33.09 27.49 -16.30
CA VAL A 730 -33.66 28.62 -17.05
C VAL A 730 -34.89 28.22 -17.85
N ILE A 731 -34.83 27.15 -18.64
CA ILE A 731 -35.91 26.72 -19.54
C ILE A 731 -37.23 26.43 -18.78
N PRO A 732 -37.23 25.67 -17.66
CA PRO A 732 -38.47 25.30 -16.98
C PRO A 732 -39.08 26.45 -16.17
N SER A 733 -38.28 27.47 -15.83
CA SER A 733 -38.69 28.59 -14.96
C SER A 733 -39.25 29.75 -15.77
N LYS A 734 -40.54 30.07 -15.59
CA LYS A 734 -41.16 31.27 -16.19
C LYS A 734 -40.42 32.56 -15.80
N LEU A 735 -39.95 32.63 -14.55
CA LEU A 735 -39.20 33.78 -14.02
C LEU A 735 -37.86 33.96 -14.76
N TYR A 736 -37.07 32.88 -14.86
CA TYR A 736 -35.74 32.96 -15.46
C TYR A 736 -35.82 33.09 -16.98
N ARG A 737 -36.79 32.44 -17.65
CA ARG A 737 -37.04 32.63 -19.08
C ARG A 737 -37.43 34.08 -19.41
N LYS A 738 -38.19 34.75 -18.55
CA LYS A 738 -38.50 36.19 -18.70
C LYS A 738 -37.22 37.03 -18.56
N ALA A 739 -36.46 36.82 -17.50
CA ALA A 739 -35.20 37.52 -17.27
C ALA A 739 -34.20 37.34 -18.43
N PHE A 740 -34.09 36.13 -18.99
CA PHE A 740 -33.28 35.86 -20.17
C PHE A 740 -33.73 36.67 -21.40
N LYS A 741 -35.04 36.69 -21.69
CA LYS A 741 -35.58 37.49 -22.81
C LYS A 741 -35.32 38.98 -22.63
N ASP A 742 -35.46 39.50 -21.41
CA ASP A 742 -35.24 40.91 -21.10
C ASP A 742 -33.76 41.28 -21.23
N SER A 743 -32.86 40.44 -20.72
CA SER A 743 -31.42 40.59 -20.94
C SER A 743 -31.08 40.55 -22.43
N PHE A 744 -31.67 39.61 -23.19
CA PHE A 744 -31.40 39.43 -24.63
C PHE A 744 -31.81 40.65 -25.47
N LYS A 745 -33.00 41.20 -25.22
CA LYS A 745 -33.45 42.45 -25.87
C LYS A 745 -32.52 43.62 -25.56
N THR A 746 -32.05 43.71 -24.32
CA THR A 746 -31.14 44.79 -23.90
C THR A 746 -29.79 44.70 -24.62
N TRP A 747 -29.26 43.47 -24.77
CA TRP A 747 -28.05 43.22 -25.53
C TRP A 747 -28.22 43.53 -27.01
N GLN A 748 -29.31 43.06 -27.65
CA GLN A 748 -29.61 43.38 -29.05
C GLN A 748 -29.68 44.89 -29.31
N ARG A 749 -30.25 45.66 -28.37
CA ARG A 749 -30.29 47.12 -28.48
C ARG A 749 -28.88 47.74 -28.39
N ARG A 750 -28.04 47.24 -27.48
CA ARG A 750 -26.65 47.71 -27.31
C ARG A 750 -25.77 47.38 -28.52
N THR A 751 -25.86 46.15 -29.06
CA THR A 751 -25.10 45.78 -30.26
C THR A 751 -25.56 46.53 -31.49
N ARG A 752 -26.87 46.76 -31.66
CA ARG A 752 -27.38 47.58 -32.77
C ARG A 752 -26.90 49.03 -32.68
N ASN A 753 -26.83 49.60 -31.48
CA ASN A 753 -26.28 50.94 -31.28
C ASN A 753 -24.77 51.01 -31.52
N TRP A 754 -24.02 49.93 -31.22
CA TRP A 754 -22.58 49.85 -31.46
C TRP A 754 -22.23 49.61 -32.94
N ILE A 755 -23.05 48.86 -33.68
CA ILE A 755 -22.87 48.67 -35.13
C ILE A 755 -23.22 49.96 -35.91
N ASN A 756 -24.12 50.78 -35.35
CA ASN A 756 -24.55 52.04 -35.95
C ASN A 756 -23.70 53.25 -35.51
N SER A 757 -22.70 53.05 -34.64
CA SER A 757 -21.71 54.04 -34.21
C SER A 757 -20.37 53.72 -34.82
#